data_AF-A0AAQ5ZUU0-F1
#
_entry.id   AF-A0AAQ5ZUU0-F1
#
_cell.length_a   1.000
_cell.length_b   1.000
_cell.length_c   1.000
_cell.angle_alpha   90.00
_cell.angle_beta   90.00
_cell.angle_gamma   90.00
#
_symmetry.space_group_name_H-M   'P 1'
#
loop_
_entity.id
_entity.type
_entity.pdbx_description
1 polymer ?
#
loop_
_entity_poly.entity_id
_entity_poly.type
_entity_poly.pdbx_seq_one_letter_code
_entity_poly.pdbx_strand_id
1 'polypeptide(L)'
;IDGNIKIIQHFSDFAYECSLLAVMSAKAISEQTGKEFLYKHICTSAAVQNRFRYANVTPETDFTRLAQEHPWLLTERLVVKPDQLIKRRGKLGLVGVNLDLNGVQEWLKPRLMKETTVGKAKGILKNFLIEPFVPHKQEEEFYVCVYATREGDHVLFHHEGGVDVGDVDAKAQKLLIGVDEKISEDLVKKNLLTSVSNDKKAILSSFIVGLFNLYEDLFFTYLEINPLVVTKDGVYVLDMAAKIDATADYICKAKWGDVEFPPPFGREAYPEEAYIADLDAKSGASLKLTLLNPRGRIWTMVAGGGASVVYSDTICDLGGVDELANYGEYSGAPSEQQTYDYAKTILSLMTREKHRDGKVLIIGGSIANFTNVAATFKGIVRAIKDYQVPLKEHEVTIFVRRGGPNYQEGLRVMGEVGKTTGIPIHVFGTETHMTAIVGMALGHRPIPNQPPVAAHTANFLLNSSGSTSVRHSLPRTASFSENRARVEASPAKKVKTGAPAVPLTSSFSFPAAKATTLFSKHTKSLVWGMQTRAVQGMLDFDYVCSREEPSVAAMVYPFTGDHKQKFYWGHKEILIPVYKNMGDAMKKHPDVDVLINFASLRSAFDSTMETMQYPQIHTIAIIAEGIPEAHTRRIIKTADEKGVTIIGPATGCFKIGNTGGMLDNILASKLYRPGSVAYVSRSGGMSNELNNIISRTTDGVFEGVAIGGDRYPGSVFTDHVLRYQDTPGVKMIVVLGEIGGTEEYKICQAIKQGRITKPVVCWCIGTCATMFSSEVQFGHAGACANQASETAVAKNKALKEAGAFVPKSFDELGEIIKSVYDDLVAKGVIQPAEEVPPPTVPMDYSWARELGLIRKPASFMTSICDERGQELIYAGMPITEVFKSEIGLGGTLGLLWFQRRLPRYACQFIEMCLMVTADHGPAVSGAHNTIVCARAGKDLISSLTSGLLTIGDRFGGALDAAAKQFSKAFDSGMLPMEFVNKMKKDGKLIMGIGHRVKSINNPDMRVQILKDFVKQHFPSTQLLDYALDVEKITTSKKPNLILNVDGFIGVAFVDLLRTCGGFTRDEADEFVEIGALNGIFVLGRSMGFIGHYLDQKRLRQGLYRHPWDDISYVLPEHMSM
;
A
#
# COMPACT_ATOMS: atom_id res chain seq x y z
N ILE A 1 -19.40 23.28 -18.11
CA ILE A 1 -19.23 22.98 -16.67
C ILE A 1 -19.64 21.53 -16.39
N ASP A 2 -20.70 21.02 -17.00
CA ASP A 2 -21.17 19.62 -16.81
C ASP A 2 -20.26 18.51 -17.37
N GLY A 3 -19.41 18.81 -18.36
CA GLY A 3 -18.45 17.83 -18.93
C GLY A 3 -17.21 17.57 -18.06
N ASN A 4 -16.79 18.56 -17.25
CA ASN A 4 -15.65 18.42 -16.33
C ASN A 4 -16.08 17.91 -14.95
N ILE A 5 -17.35 18.11 -14.58
CA ILE A 5 -17.94 17.53 -13.37
C ILE A 5 -18.00 16.01 -13.48
N LYS A 6 -18.30 15.42 -14.65
CA LYS A 6 -18.27 13.96 -14.83
C LYS A 6 -16.87 13.33 -14.72
N ILE A 7 -15.80 14.06 -15.04
CA ILE A 7 -14.43 13.56 -14.89
C ILE A 7 -14.00 13.64 -13.42
N ILE A 8 -14.34 14.73 -12.72
CA ILE A 8 -14.06 14.87 -11.28
C ILE A 8 -14.93 13.92 -10.45
N GLN A 9 -16.15 13.64 -10.89
CA GLN A 9 -17.04 12.69 -10.22
C GLN A 9 -16.62 11.23 -10.49
N HIS A 10 -16.12 10.89 -11.68
CA HIS A 10 -15.44 9.60 -11.89
C HIS A 10 -14.14 9.46 -11.09
N PHE A 11 -13.36 10.53 -10.89
CA PHE A 11 -12.18 10.47 -10.02
C PHE A 11 -12.54 10.44 -8.52
N SER A 12 -13.63 11.10 -8.11
CA SER A 12 -14.18 11.11 -6.75
C SER A 12 -14.80 9.77 -6.39
N ASP A 13 -15.65 9.22 -7.26
CA ASP A 13 -16.29 7.92 -7.07
C ASP A 13 -15.25 6.80 -7.11
N PHE A 14 -14.17 6.93 -7.90
CA PHE A 14 -13.06 5.97 -7.90
C PHE A 14 -12.10 6.13 -6.71
N ALA A 15 -11.91 7.34 -6.18
CA ALA A 15 -11.17 7.55 -4.92
C ALA A 15 -11.96 7.03 -3.71
N TYR A 16 -13.30 7.10 -3.75
CA TYR A 16 -14.17 6.49 -2.76
C TYR A 16 -14.26 4.96 -2.93
N GLU A 17 -14.36 4.43 -4.15
CA GLU A 17 -14.37 2.97 -4.41
C GLU A 17 -13.00 2.28 -4.24
N CYS A 18 -11.89 3.03 -4.34
CA CYS A 18 -10.54 2.55 -3.98
C CYS A 18 -10.30 2.47 -2.47
N SER A 19 -11.21 2.98 -1.63
CA SER A 19 -10.98 3.23 -0.20
C SER A 19 -11.58 2.16 0.73
N LEU A 20 -11.68 0.91 0.28
CA LEU A 20 -11.98 -0.22 1.13
C LEU A 20 -11.08 -1.38 0.68
N LEU A 21 -10.71 -2.28 1.59
CA LEU A 21 -10.11 -3.63 1.37
C LEU A 21 -8.64 -3.97 1.67
N ALA A 22 -8.51 -4.75 2.75
CA ALA A 22 -7.48 -5.72 3.13
C ALA A 22 -7.75 -6.02 4.61
N VAL A 23 -8.39 -7.16 4.86
CA VAL A 23 -8.43 -7.79 6.17
C VAL A 23 -7.96 -9.22 5.94
N MET A 24 -6.82 -9.56 6.52
CA MET A 24 -6.12 -10.80 6.19
C MET A 24 -6.51 -11.97 7.10
N SER A 25 -7.52 -12.74 6.72
CA SER A 25 -7.74 -14.16 7.07
C SER A 25 -9.21 -14.57 6.94
N ALA A 26 -9.45 -15.88 7.04
CA ALA A 26 -10.71 -16.39 7.59
C ALA A 26 -11.04 -15.72 8.94
N LYS A 27 -12.20 -15.09 9.06
CA LYS A 27 -12.71 -14.48 10.29
C LYS A 27 -14.05 -15.05 10.69
N ALA A 28 -14.22 -15.27 11.99
CA ALA A 28 -15.49 -15.71 12.55
C ALA A 28 -16.53 -14.59 12.47
N ILE A 29 -17.77 -14.97 12.21
CA ILE A 29 -18.94 -14.09 12.26
C ILE A 29 -19.88 -14.56 13.36
N SER A 30 -20.73 -13.66 13.85
CA SER A 30 -21.76 -14.00 14.83
C SER A 30 -22.75 -15.01 14.25
N GLU A 31 -23.47 -15.72 15.13
CA GLU A 31 -24.52 -16.64 14.71
C GLU A 31 -25.63 -15.89 13.97
N GLN A 32 -25.98 -14.69 14.46
CA GLN A 32 -26.95 -13.81 13.80
C GLN A 32 -26.54 -13.51 12.36
N THR A 33 -25.31 -13.05 12.12
CA THR A 33 -24.82 -12.71 10.78
C THR A 33 -24.81 -13.94 9.87
N GLY A 34 -24.37 -15.09 10.38
CA GLY A 34 -24.38 -16.34 9.63
C GLY A 34 -25.80 -16.73 9.19
N LYS A 35 -26.77 -16.68 10.11
CA LYS A 35 -28.18 -16.97 9.82
C LYS A 35 -28.80 -15.95 8.87
N GLU A 36 -28.46 -14.67 9.00
CA GLU A 36 -28.91 -13.63 8.09
C GLU A 36 -28.45 -13.90 6.65
N PHE A 37 -27.17 -14.24 6.46
CA PHE A 37 -26.62 -14.62 5.16
C PHE A 37 -27.30 -15.87 4.61
N LEU A 38 -27.47 -16.91 5.45
CA LEU A 38 -28.18 -18.12 5.08
C LEU A 38 -29.60 -17.80 4.60
N TYR A 39 -30.37 -17.07 5.40
CA TYR A 39 -31.76 -16.76 5.06
C TYR A 39 -31.89 -15.82 3.87
N LYS A 40 -30.96 -14.91 3.61
CA LYS A 40 -31.02 -14.04 2.42
C LYS A 40 -30.68 -14.78 1.14
N HIS A 41 -29.71 -15.70 1.17
CA HIS A 41 -29.04 -16.17 -0.04
C HIS A 41 -29.18 -17.67 -0.32
N ILE A 42 -29.64 -18.49 0.62
CA ILE A 42 -29.75 -19.94 0.37
C ILE A 42 -30.79 -20.22 -0.72
N CYS A 43 -30.40 -20.99 -1.73
CA CYS A 43 -31.28 -21.46 -2.79
C CYS A 43 -31.46 -22.97 -2.66
N THR A 44 -32.61 -23.40 -2.14
CA THR A 44 -32.94 -24.80 -1.91
C THR A 44 -34.43 -25.04 -2.12
N SER A 45 -34.81 -26.26 -2.54
CA SER A 45 -36.22 -26.66 -2.60
C SER A 45 -36.78 -27.07 -1.24
N ALA A 46 -35.90 -27.28 -0.25
CA ALA A 46 -36.31 -27.52 1.14
C ALA A 46 -36.93 -26.25 1.73
N ALA A 47 -38.11 -26.36 2.34
CA ALA A 47 -38.73 -25.25 3.04
C ALA A 47 -37.93 -24.93 4.33
N VAL A 48 -37.11 -23.87 4.27
CA VAL A 48 -36.39 -23.35 5.44
C VAL A 48 -37.36 -22.52 6.28
N GLN A 49 -37.65 -23.01 7.49
CA GLN A 49 -38.59 -22.42 8.43
C GLN A 49 -37.91 -21.36 9.31
N ASN A 50 -38.70 -20.51 9.97
CA ASN A 50 -38.25 -19.44 10.87
C ASN A 50 -37.25 -18.43 10.28
N ARG A 51 -37.30 -18.21 8.95
CA ARG A 51 -36.46 -17.20 8.27
C ARG A 51 -36.64 -15.81 8.90
N PHE A 52 -35.53 -15.18 9.25
CA PHE A 52 -35.48 -13.84 9.88
C PHE A 52 -36.20 -13.74 11.24
N ARG A 53 -36.46 -14.87 11.90
CA ARG A 53 -37.06 -14.89 13.24
C ARG A 53 -36.00 -15.01 14.30
N TYR A 54 -35.22 -13.96 14.46
CA TYR A 54 -34.25 -13.80 15.54
C TYR A 54 -34.32 -12.36 16.04
N ALA A 55 -34.01 -12.14 17.32
CA ALA A 55 -33.99 -10.83 17.94
C ALA A 55 -32.76 -10.69 18.84
N ASN A 56 -31.99 -9.62 18.67
CA ASN A 56 -30.78 -9.39 19.45
C ASN A 56 -31.09 -8.59 20.73
N VAL A 57 -30.45 -8.97 21.83
CA VAL A 57 -30.57 -8.32 23.14
C VAL A 57 -29.18 -7.94 23.66
N THR A 58 -29.06 -6.66 23.98
CA THR A 58 -27.90 -5.97 24.55
C THR A 58 -28.30 -5.28 25.86
N PRO A 59 -27.36 -4.74 26.65
CA PRO A 59 -27.67 -3.99 27.87
C PRO A 59 -28.56 -2.76 27.62
N GLU A 60 -28.51 -2.19 26.42
CA GLU A 60 -29.25 -1.00 26.00
C GLU A 60 -30.62 -1.33 25.36
N THR A 61 -30.96 -2.62 25.21
CA THR A 61 -32.18 -3.04 24.52
C THR A 61 -33.46 -2.68 25.30
N ASP A 62 -34.35 -1.93 24.64
CA ASP A 62 -35.73 -1.73 25.08
C ASP A 62 -36.61 -2.89 24.60
N PHE A 63 -37.05 -3.74 25.54
CA PHE A 63 -37.91 -4.89 25.24
C PHE A 63 -39.27 -4.51 24.67
N THR A 64 -39.80 -3.32 24.96
CA THR A 64 -41.08 -2.85 24.41
C THR A 64 -40.92 -2.59 22.92
N ARG A 65 -39.87 -1.86 22.55
CA ARG A 65 -39.51 -1.62 21.15
C ARG A 65 -39.16 -2.92 20.43
N LEU A 66 -38.39 -3.81 21.08
CA LEU A 66 -38.02 -5.10 20.51
C LEU A 66 -39.25 -5.95 20.14
N ALA A 67 -40.27 -5.97 21.02
CA ALA A 67 -41.52 -6.67 20.77
C ALA A 67 -42.38 -6.02 19.67
N GLN A 68 -42.27 -4.70 19.47
CA GLN A 68 -42.91 -4.02 18.33
C GLN A 68 -42.24 -4.37 17.00
N GLU A 69 -40.91 -4.39 16.97
CA GLU A 69 -40.12 -4.77 15.78
C GLU A 69 -40.25 -6.27 15.47
N HIS A 70 -40.43 -7.11 16.49
CA HIS A 70 -40.53 -8.57 16.37
C HIS A 70 -41.81 -9.11 17.07
N PRO A 71 -43.01 -8.95 16.49
CA PRO A 71 -44.28 -9.29 17.15
C PRO A 71 -44.41 -10.76 17.56
N TRP A 72 -43.68 -11.66 16.90
CA TRP A 72 -43.68 -13.09 17.20
C TRP A 72 -43.12 -13.44 18.59
N LEU A 73 -42.35 -12.54 19.21
CA LEU A 73 -41.85 -12.69 20.57
C LEU A 73 -42.99 -12.85 21.60
N LEU A 74 -44.18 -12.32 21.31
CA LEU A 74 -45.34 -12.34 22.22
C LEU A 74 -46.20 -13.59 22.07
N THR A 75 -46.15 -14.25 20.91
CA THR A 75 -47.07 -15.33 20.56
C THR A 75 -46.45 -16.71 20.68
N GLU A 76 -45.12 -16.82 20.61
CA GLU A 76 -44.42 -18.09 20.56
C GLU A 76 -43.61 -18.38 21.82
N ARG A 77 -43.29 -19.66 22.03
CA ARG A 77 -42.25 -20.05 22.97
C ARG A 77 -40.88 -19.79 22.33
N LEU A 78 -39.89 -19.47 23.14
CA LEU A 78 -38.62 -18.88 22.76
C LEU A 78 -37.44 -19.68 23.31
N VAL A 79 -36.30 -19.51 22.66
CA VAL A 79 -34.96 -19.90 23.09
C VAL A 79 -34.11 -18.65 23.17
N VAL A 80 -33.28 -18.53 24.22
CA VAL A 80 -32.34 -17.41 24.38
C VAL A 80 -30.94 -17.95 24.66
N LYS A 81 -29.92 -17.40 23.99
CA LYS A 81 -28.52 -17.84 24.10
C LYS A 81 -27.55 -16.70 23.80
N PRO A 82 -26.34 -16.66 24.38
CA PRO A 82 -25.36 -15.62 24.06
C PRO A 82 -24.80 -15.82 22.65
N ASP A 83 -24.63 -14.71 21.92
CA ASP A 83 -24.03 -14.67 20.58
C ASP A 83 -22.73 -13.87 20.63
N GLN A 84 -21.69 -14.50 21.17
CA GLN A 84 -20.35 -13.93 21.38
C GLN A 84 -19.26 -14.97 21.07
N LEU A 85 -19.48 -15.80 20.03
CA LEU A 85 -18.57 -16.87 19.61
C LEU A 85 -18.30 -17.93 20.71
N ILE A 86 -19.22 -18.09 21.66
CA ILE A 86 -19.12 -19.10 22.72
C ILE A 86 -19.58 -20.45 22.16
N LYS A 87 -18.68 -21.43 22.14
CA LYS A 87 -19.04 -22.82 21.78
C LYS A 87 -19.59 -23.58 22.99
N ARG A 88 -20.34 -24.66 22.73
CA ARG A 88 -20.88 -25.57 23.76
C ARG A 88 -21.80 -24.88 24.80
N ARG A 89 -22.52 -23.83 24.39
CA ARG A 89 -23.42 -23.03 25.24
C ARG A 89 -24.41 -23.87 26.05
N GLY A 90 -24.99 -24.91 25.45
CA GLY A 90 -25.91 -25.83 26.12
C GLY A 90 -25.29 -26.52 27.34
N LYS A 91 -24.07 -27.05 27.20
CA LYS A 91 -23.35 -27.71 28.31
C LYS A 91 -22.92 -26.75 29.42
N LEU A 92 -22.80 -25.47 29.10
CA LEU A 92 -22.47 -24.40 30.04
C LEU A 92 -23.70 -23.83 30.76
N GLY A 93 -24.92 -24.33 30.46
CA GLY A 93 -26.15 -23.77 31.02
C GLY A 93 -26.46 -22.35 30.53
N LEU A 94 -25.91 -21.97 29.36
CA LEU A 94 -26.07 -20.66 28.74
C LEU A 94 -27.16 -20.64 27.67
N VAL A 95 -28.08 -21.61 27.67
CA VAL A 95 -29.23 -21.65 26.75
C VAL A 95 -30.50 -21.78 27.57
N GLY A 96 -31.38 -20.77 27.52
CA GLY A 96 -32.74 -20.84 28.05
C GLY A 96 -33.67 -21.40 26.99
N VAL A 97 -34.37 -22.50 27.26
CA VAL A 97 -35.18 -23.22 26.27
C VAL A 97 -36.65 -23.22 26.65
N ASN A 98 -37.53 -23.06 25.67
CA ASN A 98 -38.99 -23.10 25.84
C ASN A 98 -39.50 -22.10 26.90
N LEU A 99 -39.18 -20.82 26.73
CA LEU A 99 -39.60 -19.71 27.59
C LEU A 99 -40.62 -18.82 26.86
N ASP A 100 -41.44 -18.05 27.56
CA ASP A 100 -42.12 -16.88 26.94
C ASP A 100 -41.23 -15.64 27.09
N LEU A 101 -41.63 -14.50 26.52
CA LEU A 101 -40.84 -13.27 26.58
C LEU A 101 -40.52 -12.83 28.01
N ASN A 102 -41.47 -12.97 28.94
CA ASN A 102 -41.26 -12.66 30.35
C ASN A 102 -40.23 -13.62 30.97
N GLY A 103 -40.33 -14.92 30.67
CA GLY A 103 -39.36 -15.93 31.08
C GLY A 103 -37.96 -15.65 30.53
N VAL A 104 -37.85 -15.16 29.28
CA VAL A 104 -36.57 -14.73 28.69
C VAL A 104 -35.99 -13.53 29.46
N GLN A 105 -36.81 -12.52 29.78
CA GLN A 105 -36.38 -11.37 30.57
C GLN A 105 -35.87 -11.80 31.96
N GLU A 106 -36.60 -12.66 32.67
CA GLU A 106 -36.17 -13.21 33.96
C GLU A 106 -34.89 -14.04 33.84
N TRP A 107 -34.74 -14.81 32.76
CA TRP A 107 -33.55 -15.60 32.51
C TRP A 107 -32.31 -14.73 32.24
N LEU A 108 -32.49 -13.59 31.56
CA LEU A 108 -31.43 -12.64 31.24
C LEU A 108 -30.98 -11.80 32.44
N LYS A 109 -31.87 -11.43 33.38
CA LYS A 109 -31.53 -10.60 34.56
C LYS A 109 -30.25 -11.03 35.30
N PRO A 110 -30.03 -12.31 35.65
CA PRO A 110 -28.81 -12.75 36.34
C PRO A 110 -27.61 -13.03 35.41
N ARG A 111 -27.73 -12.82 34.09
CA ARG A 111 -26.74 -13.24 33.08
C ARG A 111 -26.23 -12.10 32.22
N LEU A 112 -27.10 -11.20 31.78
CA LEU A 112 -26.71 -10.01 31.02
C LEU A 112 -25.79 -9.14 31.88
N MET A 113 -24.68 -8.69 31.30
CA MET A 113 -23.59 -7.98 31.97
C MET A 113 -22.86 -8.77 33.06
N LYS A 114 -23.07 -10.09 33.16
CA LYS A 114 -22.34 -10.94 34.10
C LYS A 114 -21.02 -11.41 33.50
N GLU A 115 -19.96 -11.33 34.30
CA GLU A 115 -18.68 -11.94 33.99
C GLU A 115 -18.78 -13.47 34.02
N THR A 116 -18.33 -14.11 32.96
CA THR A 116 -18.40 -15.56 32.74
C THR A 116 -17.05 -16.09 32.28
N THR A 117 -16.68 -17.26 32.77
CA THR A 117 -15.44 -17.95 32.38
C THR A 117 -15.78 -19.14 31.50
N VAL A 118 -15.17 -19.21 30.32
CA VAL A 118 -15.32 -20.30 29.35
C VAL A 118 -13.91 -20.81 29.00
N GLY A 119 -13.56 -22.00 29.50
CA GLY A 119 -12.19 -22.50 29.41
C GLY A 119 -11.21 -21.58 30.16
N LYS A 120 -10.22 -21.02 29.47
CA LYS A 120 -9.27 -20.03 30.01
C LYS A 120 -9.72 -18.58 29.80
N ALA A 121 -10.74 -18.35 28.98
CA ALA A 121 -11.21 -17.02 28.63
C ALA A 121 -12.22 -16.51 29.67
N LYS A 122 -12.04 -15.27 30.11
CA LYS A 122 -12.91 -14.57 31.06
C LYS A 122 -13.48 -13.33 30.38
N GLY A 123 -14.79 -13.23 30.25
CA GLY A 123 -15.44 -12.14 29.53
C GLY A 123 -16.83 -11.82 30.05
N ILE A 124 -17.41 -10.70 29.62
CA ILE A 124 -18.75 -10.26 30.02
C ILE A 124 -19.76 -10.70 28.96
N LEU A 125 -20.90 -11.24 29.41
CA LEU A 125 -22.02 -11.56 28.53
C LEU A 125 -22.82 -10.30 28.18
N LYS A 126 -22.60 -9.72 27.01
CA LYS A 126 -23.19 -8.47 26.53
C LYS A 126 -24.23 -8.67 25.42
N ASN A 127 -24.16 -9.77 24.66
CA ASN A 127 -24.97 -9.94 23.45
C ASN A 127 -25.67 -11.29 23.44
N PHE A 128 -27.00 -11.30 23.26
CA PHE A 128 -27.84 -12.49 23.29
C PHE A 128 -28.79 -12.54 22.10
N LEU A 129 -28.99 -13.73 21.56
CA LEU A 129 -29.92 -14.02 20.48
C LEU A 129 -31.16 -14.73 21.03
N ILE A 130 -32.34 -14.19 20.73
CA ILE A 130 -33.64 -14.81 20.99
C ILE A 130 -34.18 -15.39 19.68
N GLU A 131 -34.67 -16.62 19.70
CA GLU A 131 -35.25 -17.31 18.55
C GLU A 131 -36.49 -18.12 18.96
N PRO A 132 -37.41 -18.46 18.04
CA PRO A 132 -38.51 -19.37 18.35
C PRO A 132 -38.04 -20.75 18.83
N PHE A 133 -38.66 -21.26 19.87
CA PHE A 133 -38.51 -22.65 20.28
C PHE A 133 -39.16 -23.56 19.24
N VAL A 134 -38.41 -24.55 18.76
CA VAL A 134 -38.90 -25.56 17.84
C VAL A 134 -39.11 -26.86 18.62
N PRO A 135 -40.34 -27.34 18.81
CA PRO A 135 -40.57 -28.66 19.40
C PRO A 135 -40.10 -29.75 18.44
N HIS A 136 -39.18 -30.61 18.87
CA HIS A 136 -38.63 -31.69 18.06
C HIS A 136 -38.12 -32.84 18.94
N LYS A 137 -37.88 -33.99 18.33
CA LYS A 137 -37.25 -35.16 18.96
C LYS A 137 -35.77 -35.27 18.57
N GLN A 138 -35.00 -36.05 19.33
CA GLN A 138 -33.59 -36.31 19.04
C GLN A 138 -33.35 -36.91 17.64
N GLU A 139 -34.24 -37.80 17.18
CA GLU A 139 -34.23 -38.41 15.84
C GLU A 139 -34.49 -37.41 14.69
N GLU A 140 -34.80 -36.16 15.02
CA GLU A 140 -34.97 -35.06 14.08
C GLU A 140 -33.78 -34.10 14.08
N GLU A 141 -32.80 -34.27 14.98
CA GLU A 141 -31.56 -33.49 15.02
C GLU A 141 -30.47 -34.12 14.16
N PHE A 142 -29.90 -33.32 13.27
CA PHE A 142 -28.82 -33.68 12.36
C PHE A 142 -27.61 -32.76 12.57
N TYR A 143 -26.45 -33.20 12.10
CA TYR A 143 -25.22 -32.41 12.05
C TYR A 143 -24.82 -32.16 10.60
N VAL A 144 -24.49 -30.92 10.25
CA VAL A 144 -23.87 -30.57 8.96
C VAL A 144 -22.71 -29.61 9.19
N CYS A 145 -21.58 -29.88 8.55
CA CYS A 145 -20.46 -28.95 8.52
C CYS A 145 -19.78 -28.93 7.14
N VAL A 146 -19.38 -27.75 6.68
CA VAL A 146 -18.56 -27.55 5.49
C VAL A 146 -17.30 -26.79 5.90
N TYR A 147 -16.12 -27.28 5.54
CA TYR A 147 -14.87 -26.57 5.82
C TYR A 147 -13.85 -26.68 4.69
N ALA A 148 -13.08 -25.61 4.51
CA ALA A 148 -12.10 -25.49 3.46
C ALA A 148 -10.77 -26.16 3.85
N THR A 149 -10.20 -26.84 2.86
CA THR A 149 -8.85 -27.39 2.85
C THR A 149 -8.15 -27.05 1.54
N ARG A 150 -6.86 -27.40 1.40
CA ARG A 150 -6.09 -27.08 0.18
C ARG A 150 -6.67 -27.77 -1.05
N GLU A 151 -7.09 -29.01 -0.88
CA GLU A 151 -7.58 -29.91 -1.92
C GLU A 151 -9.04 -29.66 -2.35
N GLY A 152 -9.80 -28.93 -1.54
CA GLY A 152 -11.21 -28.66 -1.76
C GLY A 152 -11.97 -28.43 -0.45
N ASP A 153 -13.27 -28.69 -0.46
CA ASP A 153 -14.16 -28.43 0.66
C ASP A 153 -14.77 -29.74 1.18
N HIS A 154 -14.57 -30.04 2.46
CA HIS A 154 -15.12 -31.24 3.10
C HIS A 154 -16.52 -30.94 3.61
N VAL A 155 -17.48 -31.77 3.21
CA VAL A 155 -18.86 -31.78 3.71
C VAL A 155 -19.02 -32.95 4.66
N LEU A 156 -19.33 -32.64 5.92
CA LEU A 156 -19.55 -33.58 7.00
C LEU A 156 -21.05 -33.69 7.29
N PHE A 157 -21.51 -34.92 7.52
CA PHE A 157 -22.89 -35.19 7.93
C PHE A 157 -22.95 -36.26 9.03
N HIS A 158 -23.79 -36.04 10.04
CA HIS A 158 -24.14 -37.07 11.01
C HIS A 158 -25.63 -37.07 11.30
N HIS A 159 -26.21 -38.28 11.39
CA HIS A 159 -27.64 -38.50 11.59
C HIS A 159 -28.11 -38.34 13.05
N GLU A 160 -27.17 -38.34 14.00
CA GLU A 160 -27.40 -38.07 15.42
C GLU A 160 -26.77 -36.71 15.78
N GLY A 161 -27.50 -35.62 15.51
CA GLY A 161 -27.06 -34.26 15.86
C GLY A 161 -27.19 -33.94 17.35
N GLY A 162 -27.03 -32.66 17.67
CA GLY A 162 -27.32 -32.13 19.01
C GLY A 162 -26.10 -31.86 19.89
N VAL A 163 -26.40 -31.56 21.16
CA VAL A 163 -25.39 -31.18 22.17
C VAL A 163 -24.42 -32.34 22.49
N ASP A 164 -24.84 -33.58 22.28
CA ASP A 164 -24.10 -34.79 22.67
C ASP A 164 -23.54 -35.61 21.50
N VAL A 165 -23.37 -34.99 20.31
CA VAL A 165 -22.77 -35.62 19.12
C VAL A 165 -21.37 -36.24 19.36
N GLY A 166 -20.60 -35.70 20.32
CA GLY A 166 -19.27 -36.22 20.70
C GLY A 166 -18.16 -35.81 19.71
N ASP A 167 -17.24 -36.73 19.42
CA ASP A 167 -16.19 -36.52 18.40
C ASP A 167 -16.77 -36.72 16.99
N VAL A 168 -17.23 -35.62 16.40
CA VAL A 168 -17.93 -35.62 15.11
C VAL A 168 -16.99 -35.97 13.97
N ASP A 169 -15.71 -35.63 14.07
CA ASP A 169 -14.72 -35.93 13.02
C ASP A 169 -14.49 -37.43 12.83
N ALA A 170 -14.63 -38.22 13.90
CA ALA A 170 -14.52 -39.67 13.84
C ALA A 170 -15.83 -40.35 13.42
N LYS A 171 -16.98 -39.75 13.73
CA LYS A 171 -18.31 -40.35 13.56
C LYS A 171 -19.04 -39.95 12.27
N ALA A 172 -18.81 -38.73 11.78
CA ALA A 172 -19.54 -38.18 10.63
C ALA A 172 -19.11 -38.84 9.32
N GLN A 173 -20.07 -38.96 8.40
CA GLN A 173 -19.77 -39.24 7.00
C GLN A 173 -19.05 -38.03 6.41
N LYS A 174 -18.04 -38.25 5.57
CA LYS A 174 -17.22 -37.21 4.94
C LYS A 174 -17.29 -37.31 3.43
N LEU A 175 -17.49 -36.18 2.77
CA LEU A 175 -17.46 -36.03 1.32
C LEU A 175 -16.58 -34.85 0.96
N LEU A 176 -15.50 -35.09 0.21
CA LEU A 176 -14.66 -34.03 -0.34
C LEU A 176 -15.23 -33.59 -1.70
N ILE A 177 -15.47 -32.29 -1.86
CA ILE A 177 -15.73 -31.66 -3.15
C ILE A 177 -14.44 -31.00 -3.60
N GLY A 178 -13.86 -31.47 -4.71
CA GLY A 178 -12.61 -30.94 -5.23
C GLY A 178 -12.75 -29.49 -5.70
N VAL A 179 -11.63 -28.77 -5.77
CA VAL A 179 -11.61 -27.38 -6.31
C VAL A 179 -12.21 -27.36 -7.73
N ASP A 180 -13.17 -26.46 -7.98
CA ASP A 180 -13.98 -26.34 -9.21
C ASP A 180 -14.92 -27.50 -9.53
N GLU A 181 -15.06 -28.49 -8.64
CA GLU A 181 -16.09 -29.52 -8.77
C GLU A 181 -17.43 -29.01 -8.23
N LYS A 182 -18.53 -29.65 -8.65
CA LYS A 182 -19.87 -29.31 -8.18
C LYS A 182 -20.44 -30.45 -7.33
N ILE A 183 -21.10 -30.07 -6.23
CA ILE A 183 -21.91 -31.00 -5.44
C ILE A 183 -23.23 -31.30 -6.16
N SER A 184 -23.75 -32.52 -6.00
CA SER A 184 -25.07 -32.91 -6.51
C SER A 184 -25.87 -33.68 -5.45
N GLU A 185 -27.20 -33.67 -5.56
CA GLU A 185 -28.06 -34.39 -4.62
C GLU A 185 -27.76 -35.88 -4.59
N ASP A 186 -27.45 -36.48 -5.74
CA ASP A 186 -27.15 -37.92 -5.84
C ASP A 186 -25.86 -38.27 -5.09
N LEU A 187 -24.84 -37.40 -5.18
CA LEU A 187 -23.59 -37.57 -4.45
C LEU A 187 -23.82 -37.47 -2.93
N VAL A 188 -24.66 -36.53 -2.49
CA VAL A 188 -25.04 -36.38 -1.08
C VAL A 188 -25.83 -37.59 -0.59
N LYS A 189 -26.84 -38.04 -1.33
CA LYS A 189 -27.66 -39.22 -0.98
C LYS A 189 -26.82 -40.48 -0.84
N LYS A 190 -25.85 -40.66 -1.74
CA LYS A 190 -25.00 -41.85 -1.80
C LYS A 190 -23.95 -41.90 -0.69
N ASN A 191 -23.30 -40.77 -0.40
CA ASN A 191 -22.12 -40.75 0.48
C ASN A 191 -22.43 -40.26 1.90
N LEU A 192 -23.34 -39.29 2.05
CA LEU A 192 -23.60 -38.64 3.35
C LEU A 192 -24.85 -39.19 4.04
N LEU A 193 -25.92 -39.45 3.28
CA LEU A 193 -27.24 -39.79 3.85
C LEU A 193 -27.51 -41.31 3.92
N THR A 194 -26.47 -42.13 4.10
CA THR A 194 -26.59 -43.60 4.12
C THR A 194 -27.45 -44.10 5.28
N SER A 195 -27.28 -43.52 6.47
CA SER A 195 -28.00 -43.88 7.71
C SER A 195 -29.30 -43.09 7.95
N VAL A 196 -29.75 -42.29 6.98
CA VAL A 196 -30.97 -41.47 7.10
C VAL A 196 -32.17 -42.22 6.51
N SER A 197 -33.36 -42.04 7.09
CA SER A 197 -34.60 -42.61 6.58
C SER A 197 -34.99 -42.02 5.21
N ASN A 198 -35.57 -42.83 4.33
CA ASN A 198 -35.82 -42.44 2.93
C ASN A 198 -36.76 -41.23 2.77
N ASP A 199 -37.67 -41.00 3.73
CA ASP A 199 -38.59 -39.87 3.78
C ASP A 199 -37.87 -38.52 3.99
N LYS A 200 -36.72 -38.50 4.68
CA LYS A 200 -35.94 -37.27 4.94
C LYS A 200 -34.78 -37.05 3.96
N LYS A 201 -34.42 -38.05 3.14
CA LYS A 201 -33.27 -37.95 2.23
C LYS A 201 -33.41 -36.84 1.19
N ALA A 202 -34.58 -36.70 0.58
CA ALA A 202 -34.81 -35.71 -0.47
C ALA A 202 -34.63 -34.28 0.08
N ILE A 203 -35.30 -33.96 1.19
CA ILE A 203 -35.22 -32.63 1.83
C ILE A 203 -33.80 -32.31 2.31
N LEU A 204 -33.12 -33.27 2.96
CA LEU A 204 -31.74 -33.08 3.42
C LEU A 204 -30.75 -32.91 2.26
N SER A 205 -30.89 -33.70 1.19
CA SER A 205 -29.99 -33.58 0.04
C SER A 205 -30.11 -32.22 -0.66
N SER A 206 -31.34 -31.73 -0.86
CA SER A 206 -31.59 -30.41 -1.44
C SER A 206 -31.07 -29.28 -0.53
N PHE A 207 -31.23 -29.41 0.79
CA PHE A 207 -30.70 -28.42 1.73
C PHE A 207 -29.17 -28.39 1.73
N ILE A 208 -28.51 -29.56 1.81
CA ILE A 208 -27.04 -29.66 1.83
C ILE A 208 -26.43 -29.09 0.53
N VAL A 209 -27.01 -29.38 -0.63
CA VAL A 209 -26.58 -28.81 -1.91
C VAL A 209 -26.75 -27.29 -1.92
N GLY A 210 -27.90 -26.78 -1.50
CA GLY A 210 -28.15 -25.33 -1.40
C GLY A 210 -27.21 -24.64 -0.41
N LEU A 211 -26.90 -25.29 0.71
CA LEU A 211 -25.98 -24.80 1.73
C LEU A 211 -24.54 -24.74 1.22
N PHE A 212 -24.10 -25.75 0.47
CA PHE A 212 -22.77 -25.75 -0.16
C PHE A 212 -22.63 -24.66 -1.23
N ASN A 213 -23.65 -24.46 -2.07
CA ASN A 213 -23.62 -23.37 -3.04
C ASN A 213 -23.55 -21.99 -2.35
N LEU A 214 -24.29 -21.80 -1.25
CA LEU A 214 -24.19 -20.61 -0.43
C LEU A 214 -22.79 -20.43 0.19
N TYR A 215 -22.21 -21.52 0.69
CA TYR A 215 -20.86 -21.55 1.24
C TYR A 215 -19.84 -21.03 0.22
N GLU A 216 -19.89 -21.51 -1.02
CA GLU A 216 -19.00 -21.03 -2.11
C GLU A 216 -19.31 -19.58 -2.51
N ASP A 217 -20.59 -19.25 -2.74
CA ASP A 217 -21.03 -17.95 -3.28
C ASP A 217 -20.76 -16.75 -2.37
N LEU A 218 -20.62 -17.01 -1.06
CA LEU A 218 -20.32 -16.03 -0.03
C LEU A 218 -18.93 -16.26 0.60
N PHE A 219 -18.06 -17.06 -0.04
CA PHE A 219 -16.67 -17.26 0.37
C PHE A 219 -16.53 -17.64 1.86
N PHE A 220 -17.37 -18.57 2.32
CA PHE A 220 -17.17 -19.19 3.62
C PHE A 220 -15.91 -20.06 3.59
N THR A 221 -15.24 -20.14 4.73
CA THR A 221 -14.12 -21.08 4.96
C THR A 221 -14.49 -22.15 5.97
N TYR A 222 -15.50 -21.88 6.80
CA TYR A 222 -16.08 -22.82 7.76
C TYR A 222 -17.56 -22.48 7.94
N LEU A 223 -18.43 -23.49 7.93
CA LEU A 223 -19.85 -23.36 8.20
C LEU A 223 -20.31 -24.64 8.91
N GLU A 224 -20.81 -24.53 10.13
CA GLU A 224 -21.33 -25.64 10.92
C GLU A 224 -22.74 -25.30 11.40
N ILE A 225 -23.66 -26.28 11.28
CA ILE A 225 -25.02 -26.21 11.82
C ILE A 225 -25.21 -27.42 12.74
N ASN A 226 -25.36 -27.15 14.04
CA ASN A 226 -25.57 -28.20 15.05
C ASN A 226 -26.42 -27.75 16.25
N PRO A 227 -27.70 -28.16 16.36
CA PRO A 227 -28.39 -29.09 15.48
C PRO A 227 -29.02 -28.42 14.25
N LEU A 228 -29.03 -29.15 13.14
CA LEU A 228 -29.94 -28.96 12.01
C LEU A 228 -31.19 -29.80 12.29
N VAL A 229 -32.36 -29.19 12.44
CA VAL A 229 -33.60 -29.94 12.74
C VAL A 229 -34.46 -30.10 11.50
N VAL A 230 -34.92 -31.33 11.23
CA VAL A 230 -35.83 -31.62 10.10
C VAL A 230 -37.06 -32.37 10.59
N THR A 231 -38.18 -31.64 10.61
CA THR A 231 -39.52 -32.14 10.96
C THR A 231 -40.38 -32.30 9.69
N LYS A 232 -41.66 -32.66 9.87
CA LYS A 232 -42.65 -32.67 8.78
C LYS A 232 -42.88 -31.29 8.14
N ASP A 233 -42.62 -30.20 8.87
CA ASP A 233 -42.93 -28.83 8.44
C ASP A 233 -41.77 -28.23 7.62
N GLY A 234 -40.56 -28.77 7.74
CA GLY A 234 -39.40 -28.36 6.97
C GLY A 234 -38.09 -28.41 7.74
N VAL A 235 -37.15 -27.56 7.33
CA VAL A 235 -35.78 -27.47 7.88
C VAL A 235 -35.66 -26.27 8.80
N TYR A 236 -35.06 -26.48 9.98
CA TYR A 236 -34.81 -25.46 10.99
C TYR A 236 -33.31 -25.41 11.31
N VAL A 237 -32.71 -24.22 11.19
CA VAL A 237 -31.30 -23.98 11.54
C VAL A 237 -31.25 -23.47 12.98
N LEU A 238 -31.08 -24.38 13.95
CA LEU A 238 -31.14 -24.00 15.37
C LEU A 238 -29.85 -23.38 15.87
N ASP A 239 -28.70 -23.81 15.36
CA ASP A 239 -27.39 -23.22 15.67
C ASP A 239 -26.59 -23.00 14.39
N MET A 240 -25.72 -21.98 14.37
CA MET A 240 -24.79 -21.77 13.28
C MET A 240 -23.48 -21.20 13.79
N ALA A 241 -22.37 -21.84 13.41
CA ALA A 241 -21.02 -21.33 13.63
C ALA A 241 -20.32 -21.20 12.28
N ALA A 242 -19.78 -20.04 11.96
CA ALA A 242 -19.20 -19.81 10.65
C ALA A 242 -17.97 -18.90 10.66
N LYS A 243 -17.13 -19.09 9.65
CA LYS A 243 -16.03 -18.19 9.27
C LYS A 243 -16.12 -17.88 7.78
N ILE A 244 -15.93 -16.61 7.41
CA ILE A 244 -15.82 -16.14 6.02
C ILE A 244 -14.40 -15.67 5.75
N ASP A 245 -13.96 -15.76 4.51
CA ASP A 245 -12.66 -15.26 4.07
C ASP A 245 -12.70 -13.73 3.93
N ALA A 246 -12.30 -12.98 4.95
CA ALA A 246 -12.43 -11.51 4.95
C ALA A 246 -11.69 -10.81 3.80
N THR A 247 -10.74 -11.48 3.14
CA THR A 247 -10.05 -10.94 1.95
C THR A 247 -10.96 -10.89 0.72
N ALA A 248 -12.05 -11.66 0.70
CA ALA A 248 -13.04 -11.69 -0.36
C ALA A 248 -14.08 -10.54 -0.28
N ASP A 249 -13.95 -9.60 0.66
CA ASP A 249 -14.87 -8.47 0.79
C ASP A 249 -14.99 -7.68 -0.54
N TYR A 250 -13.94 -7.61 -1.36
CA TYR A 250 -14.00 -6.87 -2.63
C TYR A 250 -14.88 -7.52 -3.70
N ILE A 251 -15.15 -8.81 -3.51
CA ILE A 251 -16.04 -9.62 -4.34
C ILE A 251 -17.44 -9.60 -3.71
N CYS A 252 -17.50 -9.77 -2.39
CA CYS A 252 -18.73 -10.04 -1.66
C CYS A 252 -19.38 -8.81 -1.04
N LYS A 253 -18.82 -7.60 -1.13
CA LYS A 253 -19.31 -6.38 -0.47
C LYS A 253 -20.81 -6.15 -0.70
N ALA A 254 -21.28 -6.36 -1.93
CA ALA A 254 -22.69 -6.20 -2.29
C ALA A 254 -23.63 -7.21 -1.59
N LYS A 255 -23.14 -8.41 -1.25
CA LYS A 255 -23.91 -9.44 -0.52
C LYS A 255 -23.72 -9.32 1.00
N TRP A 256 -22.49 -9.08 1.46
CA TRP A 256 -22.16 -9.01 2.89
C TRP A 256 -22.63 -7.72 3.56
N GLY A 257 -22.63 -6.60 2.83
CA GLY A 257 -22.87 -5.28 3.41
C GLY A 257 -21.72 -4.85 4.33
N ASP A 258 -22.06 -4.22 5.45
CA ASP A 258 -21.09 -3.84 6.49
C ASP A 258 -21.03 -4.95 7.54
N VAL A 259 -20.34 -6.03 7.19
CA VAL A 259 -20.17 -7.19 8.07
C VAL A 259 -19.26 -6.84 9.25
N GLU A 260 -19.71 -7.20 10.45
CA GLU A 260 -18.91 -7.08 11.68
C GLU A 260 -18.23 -8.41 12.02
N PHE A 261 -16.98 -8.32 12.46
CA PHE A 261 -16.19 -9.48 12.90
C PHE A 261 -16.00 -9.43 14.42
N PRO A 262 -16.83 -10.12 15.22
CA PRO A 262 -16.74 -10.07 16.66
C PRO A 262 -15.40 -10.64 17.15
N PRO A 263 -14.78 -10.05 18.19
CA PRO A 263 -13.58 -10.62 18.80
C PRO A 263 -13.90 -11.96 19.48
N PRO A 264 -12.89 -12.83 19.67
CA PRO A 264 -13.05 -14.04 20.49
C PRO A 264 -13.56 -13.70 21.89
N PHE A 265 -14.40 -14.58 22.47
CA PHE A 265 -14.89 -14.39 23.83
C PHE A 265 -13.72 -14.21 24.82
N GLY A 266 -13.85 -13.23 25.72
CA GLY A 266 -12.83 -12.85 26.69
C GLY A 266 -11.96 -11.66 26.25
N ARG A 267 -12.08 -11.20 25.01
CA ARG A 267 -11.50 -9.93 24.55
C ARG A 267 -12.58 -8.91 24.25
N GLU A 268 -12.28 -7.65 24.52
CA GLU A 268 -13.11 -6.52 24.11
C GLU A 268 -12.64 -6.00 22.75
N ALA A 269 -13.59 -5.47 21.96
CA ALA A 269 -13.27 -4.74 20.74
C ALA A 269 -12.97 -3.29 21.10
N TYR A 270 -11.88 -2.75 20.55
CA TYR A 270 -11.47 -1.36 20.79
C TYR A 270 -11.61 -0.51 19.51
N PRO A 271 -12.01 0.76 19.62
CA PRO A 271 -12.15 1.64 18.45
C PRO A 271 -10.80 1.86 17.74
N GLU A 272 -9.69 1.77 18.45
CA GLU A 272 -8.35 1.87 17.86
C GLU A 272 -8.00 0.66 17.00
N GLU A 273 -8.46 -0.55 17.35
CA GLU A 273 -8.29 -1.74 16.50
C GLU A 273 -9.10 -1.58 15.21
N ALA A 274 -10.32 -1.06 15.30
CA ALA A 274 -11.16 -0.77 14.14
C ALA A 274 -10.56 0.31 13.22
N TYR A 275 -9.97 1.36 13.80
CA TYR A 275 -9.26 2.38 13.03
C TYR A 275 -8.07 1.82 12.25
N ILE A 276 -7.25 0.98 12.89
CA ILE A 276 -6.11 0.33 12.20
C ILE A 276 -6.61 -0.66 11.14
N ALA A 277 -7.67 -1.42 11.42
CA ALA A 277 -8.26 -2.33 10.43
C ALA A 277 -8.83 -1.58 9.21
N ASP A 278 -9.35 -0.37 9.39
CA ASP A 278 -9.79 0.50 8.29
C ASP A 278 -8.60 1.02 7.46
N LEU A 279 -7.49 1.39 8.11
CA LEU A 279 -6.26 1.81 7.42
C LEU A 279 -5.61 0.67 6.63
N ASP A 280 -5.55 -0.52 7.23
CA ASP A 280 -5.15 -1.78 6.58
C ASP A 280 -5.99 -1.98 5.33
N ALA A 281 -7.31 -1.86 5.49
CA ALA A 281 -8.22 -2.08 4.40
C ALA A 281 -8.07 -1.05 3.27
N LYS A 282 -7.60 0.16 3.55
CA LYS A 282 -7.45 1.18 2.50
C LYS A 282 -6.14 1.08 1.72
N SER A 283 -5.38 0.00 1.88
CA SER A 283 -3.99 -0.10 1.43
C SER A 283 -3.60 -1.48 0.92
N GLY A 284 -2.60 -1.52 0.03
CA GLY A 284 -1.87 -2.77 -0.27
C GLY A 284 -0.77 -3.10 0.76
N ALA A 285 -0.55 -2.23 1.74
CA ALA A 285 0.31 -2.47 2.89
C ALA A 285 -0.47 -3.18 4.00
N SER A 286 0.21 -3.96 4.84
CA SER A 286 -0.41 -4.62 6.00
C SER A 286 -0.22 -3.78 7.26
N LEU A 287 -1.31 -3.50 7.97
CA LEU A 287 -1.36 -2.77 9.24
C LEU A 287 -2.24 -3.52 10.23
N LYS A 288 -1.66 -4.18 11.23
CA LYS A 288 -2.43 -5.00 12.19
C LYS A 288 -2.20 -4.51 13.61
N LEU A 289 -3.28 -4.43 14.39
CA LEU A 289 -3.22 -4.11 15.81
C LEU A 289 -4.23 -4.95 16.58
N THR A 290 -3.80 -5.49 17.71
CA THR A 290 -4.60 -6.32 18.60
C THR A 290 -4.18 -6.02 20.03
N LEU A 291 -5.11 -5.50 20.84
CA LEU A 291 -4.88 -5.22 22.24
C LEU A 291 -5.06 -6.50 23.07
N LEU A 292 -4.03 -6.83 23.84
CA LEU A 292 -3.96 -8.00 24.71
C LEU A 292 -4.20 -7.58 26.17
N ASN A 293 -3.42 -6.61 26.65
CA ASN A 293 -3.56 -6.01 27.96
C ASN A 293 -3.32 -4.49 27.84
N PRO A 294 -4.37 -3.65 27.70
CA PRO A 294 -4.19 -2.19 27.56
C PRO A 294 -3.43 -1.51 28.72
N ARG A 295 -3.36 -2.17 29.89
CA ARG A 295 -2.60 -1.69 31.07
C ARG A 295 -1.16 -2.18 31.12
N GLY A 296 -0.78 -3.12 30.26
CA GLY A 296 0.57 -3.67 30.19
C GLY A 296 1.60 -2.59 29.89
N ARG A 297 2.81 -2.77 30.43
CA ARG A 297 3.92 -1.82 30.24
C ARG A 297 4.72 -2.06 28.97
N ILE A 298 4.64 -3.23 28.34
CA ILE A 298 5.44 -3.60 27.17
C ILE A 298 4.62 -3.42 25.90
N TRP A 299 4.94 -2.40 25.12
CA TRP A 299 4.29 -2.08 23.85
C TRP A 299 5.20 -2.42 22.68
N THR A 300 4.61 -2.94 21.60
CA THR A 300 5.35 -3.33 20.39
C THR A 300 4.82 -2.59 19.17
N MET A 301 5.74 -2.07 18.37
CA MET A 301 5.49 -1.48 17.06
C MET A 301 6.51 -2.07 16.09
N VAL A 302 6.32 -3.34 15.77
CA VAL A 302 7.29 -4.16 15.03
C VAL A 302 6.89 -4.25 13.57
N ALA A 303 7.89 -4.20 12.68
CA ALA A 303 7.62 -4.22 11.26
C ALA A 303 7.83 -5.60 10.61
N GLY A 304 6.75 -6.17 10.06
CA GLY A 304 6.70 -7.50 9.44
C GLY A 304 6.01 -8.54 10.31
N GLY A 305 5.03 -9.26 9.76
CA GLY A 305 4.27 -10.30 10.46
C GLY A 305 5.11 -11.40 11.11
N GLY A 306 6.10 -11.94 10.40
CA GLY A 306 7.01 -12.93 10.99
C GLY A 306 7.91 -12.36 12.10
N ALA A 307 8.38 -11.11 11.93
CA ALA A 307 9.21 -10.47 12.95
C ALA A 307 8.39 -10.18 14.22
N SER A 308 7.18 -9.62 14.10
CA SER A 308 6.32 -9.32 15.25
C SER A 308 6.05 -10.55 16.10
N VAL A 309 5.79 -11.71 15.47
CA VAL A 309 5.65 -12.98 16.17
C VAL A 309 6.92 -13.36 16.93
N VAL A 310 8.10 -13.26 16.32
CA VAL A 310 9.37 -13.58 16.99
C VAL A 310 9.68 -12.63 18.17
N TYR A 311 9.35 -11.35 18.04
CA TYR A 311 9.46 -10.41 19.17
C TYR A 311 8.49 -10.78 20.30
N SER A 312 7.24 -11.13 19.98
CA SER A 312 6.27 -11.60 20.97
C SER A 312 6.71 -12.90 21.66
N ASP A 313 7.22 -13.88 20.92
CA ASP A 313 7.83 -15.10 21.46
C ASP A 313 8.92 -14.75 22.47
N THR A 314 9.85 -13.88 22.10
CA THR A 314 10.98 -13.49 22.97
C THR A 314 10.50 -12.76 24.24
N ILE A 315 9.51 -11.87 24.13
CA ILE A 315 8.95 -11.16 25.30
C ILE A 315 8.33 -12.17 26.26
N CYS A 316 7.56 -13.13 25.74
CA CYS A 316 6.92 -14.17 26.52
C CYS A 316 7.94 -15.13 27.15
N ASP A 317 8.97 -15.56 26.41
CA ASP A 317 10.05 -16.41 26.90
C ASP A 317 10.84 -15.77 28.06
N LEU A 318 10.93 -14.44 28.08
CA LEU A 318 11.58 -13.66 29.14
C LEU A 318 10.63 -13.26 30.29
N GLY A 319 9.44 -13.87 30.35
CA GLY A 319 8.46 -13.69 31.43
C GLY A 319 7.57 -12.45 31.31
N GLY A 320 7.55 -11.79 30.15
CA GLY A 320 6.80 -10.55 29.92
C GLY A 320 5.35 -10.74 29.46
N VAL A 321 4.80 -11.96 29.47
CA VAL A 321 3.48 -12.27 28.88
C VAL A 321 2.34 -11.45 29.47
N ASP A 322 2.29 -11.29 30.80
CA ASP A 322 1.20 -10.56 31.48
C ASP A 322 1.31 -9.04 31.26
N GLU A 323 2.50 -8.55 30.94
CA GLU A 323 2.81 -7.14 30.70
C GLU A 323 2.82 -6.76 29.21
N LEU A 324 2.66 -7.73 28.31
CA LEU A 324 2.59 -7.49 26.87
C LEU A 324 1.24 -6.85 26.52
N ALA A 325 1.29 -5.58 26.13
CA ALA A 325 0.08 -4.80 25.96
C ALA A 325 -0.65 -5.07 24.65
N ASN A 326 0.10 -5.30 23.58
CA ASN A 326 -0.44 -5.47 22.23
C ASN A 326 0.38 -6.49 21.42
N TYR A 327 -0.31 -7.13 20.48
CA TYR A 327 0.28 -7.69 19.28
C TYR A 327 -0.03 -6.76 18.11
N GLY A 328 0.94 -6.47 17.26
CA GLY A 328 0.72 -5.66 16.07
C GLY A 328 1.89 -5.68 15.13
N GLU A 329 1.63 -5.41 13.85
CA GLU A 329 2.66 -5.27 12.85
C GLU A 329 2.32 -4.21 11.80
N TYR A 330 3.36 -3.71 11.13
CA TYR A 330 3.22 -2.95 9.89
C TYR A 330 4.21 -3.46 8.83
N SER A 331 3.73 -3.73 7.61
CA SER A 331 4.55 -4.23 6.50
C SER A 331 3.92 -3.95 5.13
N GLY A 332 4.48 -4.48 4.04
CA GLY A 332 4.02 -4.14 2.68
C GLY A 332 4.36 -2.71 2.23
N ALA A 333 5.43 -2.12 2.78
CA ALA A 333 5.90 -0.77 2.49
C ALA A 333 4.82 0.34 2.65
N PRO A 334 4.29 0.53 3.88
CA PRO A 334 3.35 1.62 4.13
C PRO A 334 4.03 2.98 3.90
N SER A 335 3.22 3.97 3.56
CA SER A 335 3.67 5.35 3.42
C SER A 335 4.10 5.96 4.76
N GLU A 336 4.81 7.09 4.70
CA GLU A 336 5.13 7.90 5.88
C GLU A 336 3.86 8.25 6.68
N GLN A 337 2.78 8.62 5.98
CA GLN A 337 1.50 9.00 6.59
C GLN A 337 0.82 7.82 7.29
N GLN A 338 0.72 6.67 6.62
CA GLN A 338 0.15 5.46 7.22
C GLN A 338 0.94 5.02 8.45
N THR A 339 2.27 5.11 8.40
CA THR A 339 3.12 4.78 9.55
C THR A 339 2.94 5.79 10.69
N TYR A 340 2.77 7.07 10.38
CA TYR A 340 2.43 8.10 11.37
C TYR A 340 1.07 7.82 12.04
N ASP A 341 0.04 7.47 11.26
CA ASP A 341 -1.31 7.18 11.78
C ASP A 341 -1.35 5.89 12.62
N TYR A 342 -0.54 4.89 12.25
CA TYR A 342 -0.34 3.69 13.07
C TYR A 342 0.40 4.03 14.38
N ALA A 343 1.51 4.77 14.28
CA ALA A 343 2.31 5.14 15.43
C ALA A 343 1.55 6.01 16.43
N LYS A 344 0.87 7.08 15.99
CA LYS A 344 0.09 7.96 16.87
C LYS A 344 -0.97 7.17 17.67
N THR A 345 -1.54 6.12 17.06
CA THR A 345 -2.55 5.26 17.70
C THR A 345 -1.95 4.48 18.85
N ILE A 346 -0.78 3.84 18.65
CA ILE A 346 -0.04 3.13 19.71
C ILE A 346 0.40 4.10 20.81
N LEU A 347 0.96 5.26 20.44
CA LEU A 347 1.42 6.25 21.42
C LEU A 347 0.26 6.78 22.27
N SER A 348 -0.89 7.06 21.65
CA SER A 348 -2.12 7.44 22.34
C SER A 348 -2.60 6.38 23.34
N LEU A 349 -2.60 5.10 22.93
CA LEU A 349 -3.02 3.99 23.78
C LEU A 349 -2.10 3.81 25.00
N MET A 350 -0.78 3.85 24.78
CA MET A 350 0.17 3.59 25.85
C MET A 350 0.28 4.75 26.87
N THR A 351 -0.18 5.96 26.54
CA THR A 351 -0.16 7.12 27.44
C THR A 351 -1.51 7.43 28.09
N ARG A 352 -2.37 6.42 28.29
CA ARG A 352 -3.67 6.58 28.98
C ARG A 352 -3.58 6.46 30.50
N GLU A 353 -2.80 5.49 30.98
CA GLU A 353 -2.63 5.21 32.42
C GLU A 353 -1.14 5.03 32.72
N LYS A 354 -0.65 5.58 33.85
CA LYS A 354 0.74 5.42 34.28
C LYS A 354 1.01 4.01 34.82
N HIS A 355 2.23 3.55 34.66
CA HIS A 355 2.73 2.30 35.24
C HIS A 355 3.86 2.62 36.23
N ARG A 356 3.94 1.89 37.35
CA ARG A 356 4.89 2.18 38.45
C ARG A 356 6.36 2.07 38.03
N ASP A 357 6.66 1.19 37.06
CA ASP A 357 8.00 0.88 36.56
C ASP A 357 8.27 1.55 35.19
N GLY A 358 7.52 2.61 34.87
CA GLY A 358 7.45 3.18 33.52
C GLY A 358 6.96 2.18 32.48
N LYS A 359 7.03 2.57 31.21
CA LYS A 359 6.63 1.74 30.06
C LYS A 359 7.77 1.59 29.05
N VAL A 360 7.69 0.55 28.24
CA VAL A 360 8.67 0.21 27.20
C VAL A 360 7.96 0.20 25.85
N LEU A 361 8.57 0.83 24.85
CA LEU A 361 8.15 0.72 23.45
C LEU A 361 9.24 0.05 22.61
N ILE A 362 8.94 -1.11 22.04
CA ILE A 362 9.83 -1.87 21.16
C ILE A 362 9.47 -1.57 19.71
N ILE A 363 10.27 -0.74 19.06
CA ILE A 363 10.18 -0.41 17.63
C ILE A 363 11.16 -1.31 16.87
N GLY A 364 10.76 -2.55 16.67
CA GLY A 364 11.61 -3.61 16.14
C GLY A 364 11.36 -3.96 14.68
N GLY A 365 12.14 -4.91 14.20
CA GLY A 365 11.87 -5.62 12.96
C GLY A 365 13.12 -6.25 12.34
N SER A 366 12.90 -7.15 11.38
CA SER A 366 13.97 -7.74 10.58
C SER A 366 14.61 -6.74 9.60
N ILE A 367 15.60 -7.17 8.84
CA ILE A 367 16.11 -6.43 7.69
C ILE A 367 15.05 -6.42 6.57
N ALA A 368 14.46 -5.26 6.27
CA ALA A 368 13.43 -5.16 5.24
C ALA A 368 13.99 -5.42 3.83
N ASN A 369 13.14 -5.97 2.95
CA ASN A 369 13.46 -6.13 1.53
C ASN A 369 13.17 -4.84 0.73
N PHE A 370 11.96 -4.30 0.85
CA PHE A 370 11.51 -3.15 0.03
C PHE A 370 10.91 -2.00 0.84
N THR A 371 10.49 -2.22 2.09
CA THR A 371 10.00 -1.14 2.96
C THR A 371 11.11 -0.12 3.18
N ASN A 372 10.86 1.13 2.76
CA ASN A 372 11.78 2.24 2.96
C ASN A 372 11.79 2.67 4.43
N VAL A 373 12.84 2.28 5.15
CA VAL A 373 12.96 2.51 6.61
C VAL A 373 13.03 3.99 6.93
N ALA A 374 13.66 4.81 6.07
CA ALA A 374 13.70 6.26 6.27
C ALA A 374 12.30 6.88 6.22
N ALA A 375 11.46 6.49 5.26
CA ALA A 375 10.09 6.99 5.13
C ALA A 375 9.22 6.56 6.32
N THR A 376 9.24 5.27 6.68
CA THR A 376 8.45 4.77 7.81
C THR A 376 8.89 5.40 9.13
N PHE A 377 10.20 5.54 9.36
CA PHE A 377 10.71 6.13 10.60
C PHE A 377 10.46 7.65 10.66
N LYS A 378 10.42 8.39 9.54
CA LYS A 378 9.98 9.79 9.54
C LYS A 378 8.55 9.93 10.06
N GLY A 379 7.65 9.03 9.66
CA GLY A 379 6.28 8.97 10.18
C GLY A 379 6.22 8.72 11.70
N ILE A 380 7.00 7.75 12.17
CA ILE A 380 7.14 7.44 13.61
C ILE A 380 7.72 8.63 14.39
N VAL A 381 8.80 9.24 13.90
CA VAL A 381 9.45 10.41 14.50
C VAL A 381 8.46 11.57 14.63
N ARG A 382 7.63 11.80 13.62
CA ARG A 382 6.59 12.83 13.67
C ARG A 382 5.59 12.54 14.79
N ALA A 383 5.09 11.31 14.90
CA ALA A 383 4.18 10.92 15.97
C ALA A 383 4.83 11.05 17.38
N ILE A 384 6.11 10.70 17.52
CA ILE A 384 6.86 10.88 18.78
C ILE A 384 6.95 12.37 19.16
N LYS A 385 7.19 13.26 18.18
CA LYS A 385 7.21 14.72 18.42
C LYS A 385 5.86 15.23 18.90
N ASP A 386 4.77 14.73 18.31
CA ASP A 386 3.40 15.15 18.67
C ASP A 386 3.00 14.62 20.06
N TYR A 387 3.47 13.43 20.45
CA TYR A 387 3.18 12.81 21.75
C TYR A 387 4.31 12.98 22.79
N GLN A 388 5.27 13.89 22.55
CA GLN A 388 6.48 13.97 23.37
C GLN A 388 6.22 14.27 24.85
N VAL A 389 5.15 15.02 25.17
CA VAL A 389 4.80 15.39 26.55
C VAL A 389 4.18 14.18 27.29
N PRO A 390 3.10 13.55 26.80
CA PRO A 390 2.57 12.33 27.40
C PRO A 390 3.60 11.20 27.57
N LEU A 391 4.51 11.02 26.60
CA LEU A 391 5.54 9.98 26.68
C LEU A 391 6.52 10.18 27.85
N LYS A 392 6.89 11.44 28.14
CA LYS A 392 7.73 11.76 29.31
C LYS A 392 6.98 11.53 30.62
N GLU A 393 5.71 11.95 30.68
CA GLU A 393 4.88 11.81 31.88
C GLU A 393 4.65 10.34 32.29
N HIS A 394 4.69 9.44 31.30
CA HIS A 394 4.52 7.99 31.48
C HIS A 394 5.87 7.24 31.53
N GLU A 395 6.99 7.96 31.58
CA GLU A 395 8.35 7.40 31.68
C GLU A 395 8.62 6.33 30.61
N VAL A 396 8.24 6.62 29.36
CA VAL A 396 8.39 5.69 28.25
C VAL A 396 9.86 5.62 27.81
N THR A 397 10.42 4.41 27.77
CA THR A 397 11.72 4.12 27.15
C THR A 397 11.55 3.38 25.84
N ILE A 398 12.22 3.85 24.78
CA ILE A 398 12.05 3.35 23.42
C ILE A 398 13.30 2.57 23.00
N PHE A 399 13.10 1.37 22.46
CA PHE A 399 14.16 0.53 21.90
C PHE A 399 13.91 0.29 20.41
N VAL A 400 14.90 0.59 19.58
CA VAL A 400 14.78 0.56 18.11
C VAL A 400 15.81 -0.38 17.52
N ARG A 401 15.38 -1.38 16.74
CA ARG A 401 16.28 -2.21 15.92
C ARG A 401 15.68 -2.39 14.54
N ARG A 402 16.39 -1.96 13.49
CA ARG A 402 15.90 -2.10 12.11
C ARG A 402 17.02 -2.13 11.08
N GLY A 403 16.77 -2.83 9.97
CA GLY A 403 17.58 -2.80 8.75
C GLY A 403 16.71 -2.76 7.49
N GLY A 404 17.34 -2.61 6.33
CA GLY A 404 16.68 -2.58 5.02
C GLY A 404 16.88 -1.25 4.28
N PRO A 405 16.12 -0.98 3.20
CA PRO A 405 16.33 0.20 2.38
C PRO A 405 16.34 1.50 3.19
N ASN A 406 17.42 2.26 3.05
CA ASN A 406 17.68 3.55 3.70
C ASN A 406 17.63 3.54 5.24
N TYR A 407 17.93 2.40 5.88
CA TYR A 407 17.85 2.28 7.34
C TYR A 407 18.79 3.23 8.08
N GLN A 408 19.93 3.60 7.50
CA GLN A 408 20.90 4.51 8.11
C GLN A 408 20.26 5.88 8.42
N GLU A 409 19.52 6.43 7.46
CA GLU A 409 18.80 7.70 7.65
C GLU A 409 17.66 7.55 8.66
N GLY A 410 16.90 6.45 8.58
CA GLY A 410 15.85 6.15 9.56
C GLY A 410 16.37 6.11 11.00
N LEU A 411 17.45 5.36 11.24
CA LEU A 411 18.07 5.27 12.56
C LEU A 411 18.66 6.61 13.02
N ARG A 412 19.23 7.40 12.10
CA ARG A 412 19.74 8.75 12.39
C ARG A 412 18.64 9.66 12.93
N VAL A 413 17.48 9.73 12.25
CA VAL A 413 16.37 10.60 12.69
C VAL A 413 15.71 10.11 14.00
N MET A 414 15.71 8.79 14.26
CA MET A 414 15.26 8.23 15.54
C MET A 414 16.19 8.61 16.70
N GLY A 415 17.50 8.59 16.47
CA GLY A 415 18.47 9.05 17.47
C GLY A 415 18.38 10.56 17.73
N GLU A 416 18.13 11.35 16.68
CA GLU A 416 17.96 12.79 16.78
C GLU A 416 16.71 13.17 17.59
N VAL A 417 15.56 12.54 17.34
CA VAL A 417 14.32 12.85 18.08
C VAL A 417 14.44 12.53 19.57
N GLY A 418 15.17 11.47 19.94
CA GLY A 418 15.46 11.16 21.34
C GLY A 418 16.23 12.28 22.03
N LYS A 419 17.25 12.83 21.36
CA LYS A 419 18.03 13.97 21.89
C LYS A 419 17.22 15.26 21.97
N THR A 420 16.47 15.60 20.92
CA THR A 420 15.71 16.87 20.87
C THR A 420 14.52 16.88 21.81
N THR A 421 13.88 15.72 22.01
CA THR A 421 12.74 15.61 22.93
C THR A 421 13.19 15.32 24.36
N GLY A 422 14.31 14.62 24.57
CA GLY A 422 14.73 14.14 25.89
C GLY A 422 14.10 12.81 26.32
N ILE A 423 13.38 12.13 25.41
CA ILE A 423 12.88 10.77 25.63
C ILE A 423 14.05 9.80 25.46
N PRO A 424 14.24 8.80 26.36
CA PRO A 424 15.30 7.83 26.22
C PRO A 424 15.01 6.86 25.05
N ILE A 425 15.75 7.03 23.95
CA ILE A 425 15.65 6.20 22.74
C ILE A 425 16.99 5.52 22.48
N HIS A 426 16.99 4.18 22.50
CA HIS A 426 18.15 3.34 22.20
C HIS A 426 18.05 2.76 20.79
N VAL A 427 19.02 3.07 19.93
CA VAL A 427 18.94 2.80 18.48
C VAL A 427 20.04 1.83 18.04
N PHE A 428 19.63 0.76 17.34
CA PHE A 428 20.48 -0.34 16.90
C PHE A 428 20.25 -0.70 15.42
N GLY A 429 21.32 -1.09 14.72
CA GLY A 429 21.30 -1.46 13.30
C GLY A 429 21.31 -2.97 13.05
N THR A 430 21.84 -3.35 11.88
CA THR A 430 21.89 -4.73 11.38
C THR A 430 22.99 -5.57 12.03
N GLU A 431 23.97 -4.93 12.67
CA GLU A 431 25.00 -5.56 13.48
C GLU A 431 24.47 -6.16 14.79
N THR A 432 23.32 -5.66 15.25
CA THR A 432 22.66 -6.14 16.47
C THR A 432 21.65 -7.23 16.11
N HIS A 433 21.69 -8.36 16.84
CA HIS A 433 20.72 -9.45 16.66
C HIS A 433 19.28 -8.94 16.85
N MET A 434 18.35 -9.43 16.03
CA MET A 434 16.98 -8.87 15.93
C MET A 434 16.30 -8.68 17.29
N THR A 435 16.25 -9.74 18.08
CA THR A 435 15.56 -9.84 19.37
C THR A 435 16.38 -9.35 20.57
N ALA A 436 17.65 -8.95 20.37
CA ALA A 436 18.52 -8.57 21.49
C ALA A 436 17.96 -7.38 22.29
N ILE A 437 17.26 -6.45 21.61
CA ILE A 437 16.64 -5.29 22.24
C ILE A 437 15.52 -5.66 23.22
N VAL A 438 14.92 -6.85 23.12
CA VAL A 438 13.94 -7.32 24.10
C VAL A 438 14.63 -7.60 25.43
N GLY A 439 15.76 -8.34 25.40
CA GLY A 439 16.56 -8.59 26.60
C GLY A 439 17.11 -7.31 27.22
N MET A 440 17.48 -6.32 26.40
CA MET A 440 17.90 -5.00 26.88
C MET A 440 16.76 -4.25 27.57
N ALA A 441 15.57 -4.24 26.96
CA ALA A 441 14.42 -3.49 27.46
C ALA A 441 13.83 -4.09 28.75
N LEU A 442 13.94 -5.41 28.91
CA LEU A 442 13.48 -6.13 30.10
C LEU A 442 14.56 -6.29 31.17
N GLY A 443 15.77 -5.75 30.97
CA GLY A 443 16.85 -5.77 31.95
C GLY A 443 17.60 -7.10 32.08
N HIS A 444 17.39 -8.04 31.15
CA HIS A 444 18.09 -9.33 31.11
C HIS A 444 19.48 -9.25 30.44
N ARG A 445 19.74 -8.22 29.63
CA ARG A 445 21.03 -7.96 28.97
C ARG A 445 21.39 -6.48 29.10
N PRO A 446 22.68 -6.11 29.26
CA PRO A 446 23.08 -4.72 29.33
C PRO A 446 22.93 -4.03 27.96
N ILE A 447 22.62 -2.73 28.00
CA ILE A 447 22.67 -1.86 26.81
C ILE A 447 24.16 -1.64 26.49
N PRO A 448 24.64 -1.97 25.28
CA PRO A 448 26.06 -1.81 24.96
C PRO A 448 26.44 -0.32 24.92
N ASN A 449 27.55 0.03 25.57
CA ASN A 449 28.04 1.42 25.68
C ASN A 449 28.44 2.04 24.33
N GLN A 450 28.77 1.21 23.34
CA GLN A 450 28.97 1.60 21.96
C GLN A 450 28.35 0.53 21.06
N PRO A 451 27.55 0.89 20.04
CA PRO A 451 27.14 -0.07 19.03
C PRO A 451 28.41 -0.61 18.33
N PRO A 452 28.49 -1.92 18.01
CA PRO A 452 29.59 -2.45 17.22
C PRO A 452 29.73 -1.62 15.95
N VAL A 453 30.92 -1.08 15.68
CA VAL A 453 31.16 -0.28 14.47
C VAL A 453 30.90 -1.18 13.27
N ALA A 454 29.84 -0.91 12.51
CA ALA A 454 29.59 -1.61 11.27
C ALA A 454 30.77 -1.35 10.31
N ALA A 455 31.30 -2.39 9.69
CA ALA A 455 32.11 -2.23 8.49
C ALA A 455 31.19 -1.66 7.40
N HIS A 456 31.07 -0.34 7.32
CA HIS A 456 30.17 0.31 6.39
C HIS A 456 30.54 -0.10 4.96
N THR A 457 29.56 -0.67 4.24
CA THR A 457 29.65 -1.03 2.81
C THR A 457 30.06 0.15 1.93
N ALA A 458 29.97 1.39 2.45
CA ALA A 458 30.58 2.57 1.86
C ALA A 458 32.06 2.36 1.48
N ASN A 459 32.85 1.63 2.28
CA ASN A 459 34.25 1.34 1.93
C ASN A 459 34.40 0.46 0.68
N PHE A 460 33.42 -0.40 0.37
CA PHE A 460 33.41 -1.23 -0.84
C PHE A 460 32.96 -0.44 -2.08
N LEU A 461 32.04 0.50 -1.92
CA LEU A 461 31.56 1.37 -2.99
C LEU A 461 32.51 2.54 -3.29
N LEU A 462 33.35 2.95 -2.33
CA LEU A 462 34.26 4.10 -2.43
C LEU A 462 35.69 3.73 -2.85
N ASN A 463 36.12 2.46 -2.75
CA ASN A 463 37.46 2.02 -3.16
C ASN A 463 37.60 1.94 -4.69
N SER A 464 37.54 3.10 -5.35
CA SER A 464 37.97 3.31 -6.73
C SER A 464 39.15 4.29 -6.84
N SER A 465 39.77 4.69 -5.72
CA SER A 465 40.93 5.59 -5.77
C SER A 465 41.95 5.37 -4.63
N GLY A 466 43.16 4.95 -5.01
CA GLY A 466 44.40 5.28 -4.29
C GLY A 466 44.93 4.28 -3.26
N SER A 467 45.59 3.21 -3.71
CA SER A 467 46.76 2.69 -2.99
C SER A 467 47.74 2.02 -3.97
N THR A 468 48.58 2.84 -4.58
CA THR A 468 49.86 2.40 -5.14
C THR A 468 50.81 2.12 -3.98
N SER A 469 50.95 0.86 -3.59
CA SER A 469 52.19 0.39 -2.96
C SER A 469 52.86 -0.60 -3.91
N VAL A 470 54.00 -0.14 -4.41
CA VAL A 470 54.85 -0.80 -5.39
C VAL A 470 55.44 -2.07 -4.78
N ARG A 471 55.23 -3.22 -5.43
CA ARG A 471 56.17 -4.35 -5.38
C ARG A 471 56.43 -4.85 -6.79
N HIS A 472 57.70 -4.79 -7.16
CA HIS A 472 58.26 -5.13 -8.46
C HIS A 472 57.86 -6.53 -8.95
N SER A 473 57.36 -6.61 -10.18
CA SER A 473 57.37 -7.84 -10.99
C SER A 473 58.26 -7.63 -12.22
N LEU A 474 59.16 -8.60 -12.44
CA LEU A 474 59.98 -8.72 -13.65
C LEU A 474 59.17 -9.40 -14.77
N PRO A 475 59.43 -9.09 -16.05
CA PRO A 475 58.49 -9.36 -17.15
C PRO A 475 58.82 -10.66 -17.88
N ARG A 476 57.81 -11.44 -18.29
CA ARG A 476 57.93 -12.41 -19.39
C ARG A 476 56.65 -12.49 -20.24
N THR A 477 56.73 -11.78 -21.36
CA THR A 477 56.46 -12.20 -22.75
C THR A 477 55.30 -13.15 -23.04
N ALA A 478 54.44 -12.65 -23.94
CA ALA A 478 53.44 -13.36 -24.71
C ALA A 478 54.01 -14.50 -25.58
N SER A 479 53.20 -15.54 -25.79
CA SER A 479 53.12 -16.21 -27.09
C SER A 479 51.74 -16.85 -27.28
N PHE A 480 51.04 -16.38 -28.31
CA PHE A 480 49.96 -17.08 -28.98
C PHE A 480 50.50 -18.33 -29.68
N SER A 481 49.77 -19.43 -29.64
CA SER A 481 49.69 -20.36 -30.78
C SER A 481 48.40 -21.17 -30.72
N GLU A 482 47.58 -20.99 -31.76
CA GLU A 482 46.46 -21.87 -32.10
C GLU A 482 46.95 -23.29 -32.42
N ASN A 483 46.09 -24.28 -32.19
CA ASN A 483 45.88 -25.33 -33.20
C ASN A 483 44.53 -26.04 -33.00
N ARG A 484 43.72 -26.01 -34.06
CA ARG A 484 42.50 -26.81 -34.25
C ARG A 484 42.86 -28.24 -34.61
N ALA A 485 42.11 -29.20 -34.09
CA ALA A 485 41.85 -30.46 -34.79
C ALA A 485 40.44 -30.99 -34.46
N ARG A 486 39.64 -31.22 -35.51
CA ARG A 486 38.39 -32.01 -35.53
C ARG A 486 38.73 -33.50 -35.65
N VAL A 487 37.97 -34.40 -35.01
CA VAL A 487 37.56 -35.76 -35.50
C VAL A 487 36.34 -36.19 -34.65
N GLU A 488 35.12 -36.12 -35.20
CA GLU A 488 34.24 -37.19 -35.72
C GLU A 488 33.54 -38.11 -34.69
N ALA A 489 32.26 -38.33 -34.97
CA ALA A 489 31.28 -39.12 -34.24
C ALA A 489 31.09 -40.51 -34.89
N SER A 490 30.66 -41.51 -34.11
CA SER A 490 29.77 -42.66 -34.45
C SER A 490 29.74 -43.69 -33.29
N PRO A 491 28.81 -44.68 -33.21
CA PRO A 491 27.49 -44.51 -32.58
C PRO A 491 27.16 -45.62 -31.53
N ALA A 492 25.94 -45.53 -31.00
CA ALA A 492 25.28 -46.31 -29.96
C ALA A 492 25.50 -47.85 -29.91
N LYS A 493 25.39 -48.40 -28.68
CA LYS A 493 25.04 -49.81 -28.42
C LYS A 493 23.80 -49.90 -27.52
N LYS A 494 22.74 -50.52 -28.06
CA LYS A 494 21.57 -51.09 -27.36
C LYS A 494 21.83 -52.57 -27.08
N VAL A 495 21.52 -53.07 -25.88
CA VAL A 495 21.16 -54.46 -25.49
C VAL A 495 20.63 -54.36 -24.04
N LYS A 496 19.63 -55.06 -23.49
CA LYS A 496 18.44 -55.86 -23.88
C LYS A 496 17.56 -55.97 -22.62
N THR A 497 16.28 -56.28 -22.81
CA THR A 497 15.18 -56.44 -21.85
C THR A 497 15.04 -57.84 -21.20
N GLY A 498 14.37 -57.89 -20.02
CA GLY A 498 13.67 -59.06 -19.42
C GLY A 498 14.21 -59.49 -18.04
N ALA A 499 13.45 -59.78 -16.97
CA ALA A 499 12.02 -60.13 -16.79
C ALA A 499 11.58 -59.94 -15.29
N PRO A 500 10.45 -60.49 -14.78
CA PRO A 500 9.32 -59.73 -14.20
C PRO A 500 9.20 -59.77 -12.65
N ALA A 501 8.46 -58.83 -12.06
CA ALA A 501 7.98 -58.94 -10.68
C ALA A 501 6.50 -58.50 -10.57
N VAL A 502 5.73 -59.36 -9.91
CA VAL A 502 4.28 -59.37 -9.65
C VAL A 502 3.91 -58.33 -8.56
N PRO A 503 2.69 -57.77 -8.54
CA PRO A 503 2.42 -56.51 -7.84
C PRO A 503 2.07 -56.72 -6.36
N LEU A 504 2.69 -55.91 -5.50
CA LEU A 504 2.25 -55.67 -4.12
C LEU A 504 1.57 -54.31 -4.06
N THR A 505 0.31 -54.34 -3.67
CA THR A 505 -0.66 -53.25 -3.66
C THR A 505 -0.41 -52.22 -2.55
N SER A 506 -0.89 -51.00 -2.80
CA SER A 506 -1.02 -49.81 -1.93
C SER A 506 0.16 -48.83 -1.88
N SER A 507 0.46 -48.20 -3.02
CA SER A 507 1.31 -47.02 -3.07
C SER A 507 0.47 -45.74 -3.14
N PHE A 508 0.63 -44.87 -2.14
CA PHE A 508 0.38 -43.43 -2.30
C PHE A 508 1.19 -42.95 -3.52
N SER A 509 0.51 -42.53 -4.57
CA SER A 509 1.15 -41.92 -5.74
C SER A 509 1.60 -40.50 -5.37
N PHE A 510 2.92 -40.27 -5.34
CA PHE A 510 3.43 -38.91 -5.40
C PHE A 510 3.00 -38.31 -6.76
N PRO A 511 2.40 -37.10 -6.79
CA PRO A 511 2.10 -36.44 -8.06
C PRO A 511 3.39 -36.24 -8.88
N ALA A 512 3.25 -36.14 -10.20
CA ALA A 512 4.37 -35.95 -11.12
C ALA A 512 5.28 -34.81 -10.64
N ALA A 513 6.57 -35.09 -10.44
CA ALA A 513 7.48 -34.17 -9.77
C ALA A 513 7.69 -32.89 -10.61
N LYS A 514 7.35 -31.72 -10.03
CA LYS A 514 7.72 -30.40 -10.55
C LYS A 514 9.25 -30.24 -10.61
N ALA A 515 9.73 -29.27 -11.37
CA ALA A 515 11.15 -29.07 -11.63
C ALA A 515 11.99 -28.91 -10.34
N THR A 516 13.11 -29.65 -10.26
CA THR A 516 14.05 -29.54 -9.13
C THR A 516 14.78 -28.19 -9.13
N THR A 517 15.26 -27.76 -10.29
CA THR A 517 15.93 -26.47 -10.49
C THR A 517 14.95 -25.46 -11.04
N LEU A 518 14.69 -24.39 -10.27
CA LEU A 518 13.77 -23.31 -10.69
C LEU A 518 14.50 -22.17 -11.40
N PHE A 519 15.73 -21.86 -10.97
CA PHE A 519 16.49 -20.70 -11.45
C PHE A 519 17.90 -21.08 -11.81
N SER A 520 18.43 -20.44 -12.85
CA SER A 520 19.81 -20.54 -13.29
C SER A 520 20.39 -19.15 -13.61
N LYS A 521 21.69 -19.09 -13.93
CA LYS A 521 22.32 -17.85 -14.44
C LYS A 521 21.79 -17.39 -15.81
N HIS A 522 21.03 -18.25 -16.50
CA HIS A 522 20.44 -17.98 -17.81
C HIS A 522 18.94 -17.68 -17.76
N THR A 523 18.29 -17.85 -16.60
CA THR A 523 16.85 -17.62 -16.43
C THR A 523 16.45 -16.21 -16.83
N LYS A 524 15.35 -16.10 -17.57
CA LYS A 524 14.78 -14.84 -18.05
C LYS A 524 13.35 -14.69 -17.55
N SER A 525 13.02 -13.47 -17.15
CA SER A 525 11.77 -13.14 -16.51
C SER A 525 11.00 -12.06 -17.25
N LEU A 526 9.68 -12.17 -17.20
CA LEU A 526 8.76 -11.06 -17.43
C LEU A 526 8.31 -10.51 -16.10
N VAL A 527 8.25 -9.18 -15.99
CA VAL A 527 7.69 -8.50 -14.81
C VAL A 527 6.32 -7.95 -15.18
N TRP A 528 5.26 -8.43 -14.54
CA TRP A 528 3.94 -7.86 -14.65
C TRP A 528 3.82 -6.69 -13.66
N GLY A 529 3.56 -5.49 -14.16
CA GLY A 529 3.47 -4.25 -13.39
C GLY A 529 4.62 -3.26 -13.65
N MET A 530 4.37 -1.97 -13.40
CA MET A 530 5.37 -0.89 -13.58
C MET A 530 6.32 -0.78 -12.38
N GLN A 531 7.16 -1.80 -12.16
CA GLN A 531 8.04 -1.92 -10.99
C GLN A 531 9.50 -1.59 -11.30
N THR A 532 9.78 -0.33 -11.64
CA THR A 532 11.12 0.10 -12.07
C THR A 532 12.20 -0.12 -11.02
N ARG A 533 11.92 0.12 -9.73
CA ARG A 533 12.90 -0.10 -8.65
C ARG A 533 13.23 -1.58 -8.45
N ALA A 534 12.23 -2.45 -8.51
CA ALA A 534 12.44 -3.90 -8.39
C ALA A 534 13.25 -4.42 -9.59
N VAL A 535 12.90 -4.00 -10.80
CA VAL A 535 13.67 -4.35 -12.01
C VAL A 535 15.10 -3.86 -11.89
N GLN A 536 15.35 -2.60 -11.51
CA GLN A 536 16.72 -2.10 -11.34
C GLN A 536 17.49 -2.90 -10.29
N GLY A 537 16.88 -3.20 -9.13
CA GLY A 537 17.50 -4.04 -8.10
C GLY A 537 17.87 -5.44 -8.58
N MET A 538 17.02 -6.07 -9.41
CA MET A 538 17.35 -7.35 -10.06
C MET A 538 18.54 -7.22 -11.01
N LEU A 539 18.61 -6.15 -11.81
CA LEU A 539 19.71 -5.92 -12.74
C LEU A 539 21.03 -5.63 -12.01
N ASP A 540 20.99 -4.89 -10.91
CA ASP A 540 22.16 -4.62 -10.07
C ASP A 540 22.66 -5.93 -9.44
N PHE A 541 21.74 -6.75 -8.94
CA PHE A 541 22.04 -8.09 -8.44
C PHE A 541 22.68 -8.97 -9.52
N ASP A 542 22.09 -9.01 -10.71
CA ASP A 542 22.61 -9.79 -11.84
C ASP A 542 24.02 -9.36 -12.24
N TYR A 543 24.29 -8.05 -12.24
CA TYR A 543 25.60 -7.49 -12.58
C TYR A 543 26.65 -7.86 -11.53
N VAL A 544 26.37 -7.74 -10.23
CA VAL A 544 27.32 -8.15 -9.18
C VAL A 544 27.48 -9.66 -9.07
N CYS A 545 26.50 -10.44 -9.54
CA CYS A 545 26.63 -11.88 -9.73
C CYS A 545 27.46 -12.25 -10.97
N SER A 546 27.98 -11.27 -11.72
CA SER A 546 28.73 -11.49 -12.96
C SER A 546 27.94 -12.27 -14.02
N ARG A 547 26.62 -12.04 -14.12
CA ARG A 547 25.82 -12.60 -15.22
C ARG A 547 26.20 -11.92 -16.54
N GLU A 548 26.04 -12.67 -17.63
CA GLU A 548 26.29 -12.15 -18.98
C GLU A 548 25.14 -11.27 -19.47
N GLU A 549 23.92 -11.54 -19.00
CA GLU A 549 22.72 -10.84 -19.43
C GLU A 549 21.76 -10.53 -18.26
N PRO A 550 20.95 -9.46 -18.38
CA PRO A 550 19.82 -9.16 -17.52
C PRO A 550 18.87 -10.34 -17.30
N SER A 551 18.40 -10.52 -16.07
CA SER A 551 17.29 -11.45 -15.74
C SER A 551 15.94 -10.98 -16.23
N VAL A 552 15.72 -9.68 -16.42
CA VAL A 552 14.45 -9.12 -16.89
C VAL A 552 14.51 -8.90 -18.39
N ALA A 553 13.70 -9.64 -19.14
CA ALA A 553 13.62 -9.55 -20.60
C ALA A 553 12.64 -8.45 -21.04
N ALA A 554 11.50 -8.34 -20.35
CA ALA A 554 10.50 -7.30 -20.59
C ALA A 554 9.57 -7.08 -19.39
N MET A 555 8.76 -6.03 -19.49
CA MET A 555 7.69 -5.74 -18.55
C MET A 555 6.32 -5.76 -19.26
N VAL A 556 5.26 -6.07 -18.53
CA VAL A 556 3.87 -5.96 -19.00
C VAL A 556 3.14 -4.96 -18.12
N TYR A 557 2.59 -3.89 -18.71
CA TYR A 557 1.82 -2.88 -17.99
C TYR A 557 0.61 -2.42 -18.84
N PRO A 558 -0.62 -2.82 -18.48
CA PRO A 558 -1.78 -2.71 -19.38
C PRO A 558 -2.30 -1.27 -19.58
N PHE A 559 -1.85 -0.33 -18.75
CA PHE A 559 -2.34 1.06 -18.76
C PHE A 559 -1.58 1.99 -19.70
N THR A 560 -0.42 1.57 -20.22
CA THR A 560 0.35 2.34 -21.21
C THR A 560 0.49 1.57 -22.50
N GLY A 561 0.71 2.30 -23.61
CA GLY A 561 1.09 1.68 -24.87
C GLY A 561 2.51 1.10 -24.80
N ASP A 562 2.87 0.30 -25.80
CA ASP A 562 4.20 -0.27 -25.94
C ASP A 562 5.27 0.84 -25.98
N HIS A 563 6.28 0.71 -25.13
CA HIS A 563 7.41 1.65 -25.06
C HIS A 563 8.66 0.95 -24.53
N LYS A 564 9.75 1.70 -24.33
CA LYS A 564 10.99 1.20 -23.73
C LYS A 564 11.31 1.99 -22.47
N GLN A 565 11.66 1.29 -21.42
CA GLN A 565 12.07 1.88 -20.15
C GLN A 565 13.59 1.83 -20.02
N LYS A 566 14.19 2.94 -19.58
CA LYS A 566 15.63 3.03 -19.30
C LYS A 566 15.96 2.39 -17.95
N PHE A 567 17.06 1.64 -17.93
CA PHE A 567 17.66 1.00 -16.76
C PHE A 567 19.19 1.03 -16.83
N TYR A 568 19.87 0.67 -15.74
CA TYR A 568 21.32 0.51 -15.70
C TYR A 568 21.74 -0.97 -15.70
N TRP A 569 22.79 -1.27 -16.44
CA TRP A 569 23.57 -2.51 -16.36
C TRP A 569 24.98 -2.14 -15.91
N GLY A 570 25.21 -2.19 -14.59
CA GLY A 570 26.39 -1.60 -13.96
C GLY A 570 26.35 -0.08 -14.08
N HIS A 571 27.10 0.49 -15.03
CA HIS A 571 27.16 1.93 -15.29
C HIS A 571 26.58 2.31 -16.66
N LYS A 572 26.19 1.32 -17.48
CA LYS A 572 25.67 1.55 -18.84
C LYS A 572 24.15 1.62 -18.83
N GLU A 573 23.58 2.66 -19.44
CA GLU A 573 22.14 2.70 -19.71
C GLU A 573 21.75 1.63 -20.75
N ILE A 574 20.71 0.85 -20.44
CA ILE A 574 20.07 -0.12 -21.33
C ILE A 574 18.56 0.17 -21.42
N LEU A 575 17.90 -0.45 -22.39
CA LEU A 575 16.46 -0.32 -22.62
C LEU A 575 15.77 -1.67 -22.49
N ILE A 576 14.78 -1.76 -21.61
CA ILE A 576 13.91 -2.93 -21.48
C ILE A 576 12.53 -2.58 -22.08
N PRO A 577 11.98 -3.41 -22.98
CA PRO A 577 10.67 -3.14 -23.56
C PRO A 577 9.54 -3.34 -22.52
N VAL A 578 8.54 -2.48 -22.59
CA VAL A 578 7.30 -2.56 -21.82
C VAL A 578 6.15 -2.75 -22.80
N TYR A 579 5.32 -3.76 -22.56
CA TYR A 579 4.21 -4.12 -23.43
C TYR A 579 2.87 -3.86 -22.75
N LYS A 580 1.88 -3.47 -23.54
CA LYS A 580 0.50 -3.37 -23.07
C LYS A 580 -0.12 -4.75 -22.84
N ASN A 581 0.10 -5.68 -23.77
CA ASN A 581 -0.50 -7.02 -23.73
C ASN A 581 0.54 -8.09 -23.40
N MET A 582 0.17 -9.07 -22.57
CA MET A 582 1.05 -10.19 -22.23
C MET A 582 1.38 -11.06 -23.45
N GLY A 583 0.41 -11.30 -24.34
CA GLY A 583 0.61 -12.12 -25.54
C GLY A 583 1.71 -11.58 -26.46
N ASP A 584 1.83 -10.25 -26.59
CA ASP A 584 2.90 -9.62 -27.38
C ASP A 584 4.28 -9.82 -26.72
N ALA A 585 4.34 -9.73 -25.39
CA ALA A 585 5.57 -9.96 -24.62
C ALA A 585 6.04 -11.42 -24.74
N MET A 586 5.13 -12.38 -24.51
CA MET A 586 5.41 -13.82 -24.60
C MET A 586 5.89 -14.23 -26.00
N LYS A 587 5.25 -13.70 -27.04
CA LYS A 587 5.62 -13.97 -28.44
C LYS A 587 7.00 -13.43 -28.81
N LYS A 588 7.36 -12.24 -28.31
CA LYS A 588 8.65 -11.58 -28.62
C LYS A 588 9.81 -12.10 -27.78
N HIS A 589 9.53 -12.74 -26.63
CA HIS A 589 10.53 -13.25 -25.68
C HIS A 589 10.27 -14.73 -25.37
N PRO A 590 10.50 -15.64 -26.34
CA PRO A 590 10.25 -17.07 -26.18
C PRO A 590 11.21 -17.78 -25.21
N ASP A 591 12.30 -17.12 -24.82
CA ASP A 591 13.33 -17.56 -23.88
C ASP A 591 12.97 -17.32 -22.41
N VAL A 592 11.86 -16.62 -22.14
CA VAL A 592 11.35 -16.39 -20.78
C VAL A 592 10.71 -17.65 -20.23
N ASP A 593 11.18 -18.06 -19.05
CA ASP A 593 10.68 -19.18 -18.26
C ASP A 593 10.05 -18.78 -16.92
N VAL A 594 10.20 -17.51 -16.52
CA VAL A 594 9.69 -16.98 -15.24
C VAL A 594 8.77 -15.77 -15.45
N LEU A 595 7.69 -15.69 -14.68
CA LEU A 595 6.90 -14.47 -14.55
C LEU A 595 6.86 -14.00 -13.09
N ILE A 596 7.18 -12.73 -12.87
CA ILE A 596 7.10 -12.07 -11.57
C ILE A 596 5.87 -11.15 -11.59
N ASN A 597 4.85 -11.53 -10.81
CA ASN A 597 3.55 -10.88 -10.84
C ASN A 597 3.39 -9.86 -9.69
N PHE A 598 3.50 -8.58 -10.01
CA PHE A 598 3.19 -7.45 -9.11
C PHE A 598 1.80 -6.87 -9.34
N ALA A 599 0.86 -7.65 -9.90
CA ALA A 599 -0.54 -7.29 -9.92
C ALA A 599 -1.07 -7.01 -8.50
N SER A 600 -2.12 -6.19 -8.39
CA SER A 600 -2.81 -5.98 -7.12
C SER A 600 -3.56 -7.26 -6.72
N LEU A 601 -3.94 -7.39 -5.44
CA LEU A 601 -4.74 -8.55 -4.96
C LEU A 601 -5.99 -8.83 -5.81
N ARG A 602 -6.59 -7.79 -6.39
CA ARG A 602 -7.79 -7.87 -7.24
C ARG A 602 -7.52 -8.39 -8.66
N SER A 603 -6.31 -8.18 -9.17
CA SER A 603 -5.92 -8.51 -10.55
C SER A 603 -4.91 -9.67 -10.63
N ALA A 604 -4.36 -10.10 -9.50
CA ALA A 604 -3.38 -11.16 -9.41
C ALA A 604 -3.95 -12.53 -9.82
N PHE A 605 -5.22 -12.80 -9.53
CA PHE A 605 -5.89 -14.02 -9.98
C PHE A 605 -5.90 -14.12 -11.50
N ASP A 606 -6.54 -13.15 -12.18
CA ASP A 606 -6.71 -13.20 -13.64
C ASP A 606 -5.37 -13.15 -14.39
N SER A 607 -4.43 -12.29 -13.98
CA SER A 607 -3.11 -12.19 -14.61
C SER A 607 -2.29 -13.49 -14.46
N THR A 608 -2.43 -14.20 -13.33
CA THR A 608 -1.77 -15.50 -13.13
C THR A 608 -2.43 -16.58 -13.97
N MET A 609 -3.76 -16.61 -14.03
CA MET A 609 -4.51 -17.56 -14.87
C MET A 609 -4.22 -17.34 -16.37
N GLU A 610 -4.11 -16.08 -16.81
CA GLU A 610 -3.66 -15.71 -18.17
C GLU A 610 -2.25 -16.21 -18.44
N THR A 611 -1.31 -15.97 -17.51
CA THR A 611 0.09 -16.42 -17.64
C THR A 611 0.19 -17.93 -17.85
N MET A 612 -0.62 -18.70 -17.13
CA MET A 612 -0.64 -20.16 -17.25
C MET A 612 -1.14 -20.66 -18.60
N GLN A 613 -1.68 -19.81 -19.49
CA GLN A 613 -2.00 -20.17 -20.87
C GLN A 613 -0.73 -20.30 -21.75
N TYR A 614 0.40 -19.74 -21.33
CA TYR A 614 1.66 -19.75 -22.06
C TYR A 614 2.60 -20.84 -21.52
N PRO A 615 2.80 -21.95 -22.25
CA PRO A 615 3.53 -23.13 -21.74
C PRO A 615 5.04 -22.89 -21.55
N GLN A 616 5.59 -21.78 -22.06
CA GLN A 616 6.99 -21.39 -21.86
C GLN A 616 7.27 -20.98 -20.41
N ILE A 617 6.26 -20.58 -19.63
CA ILE A 617 6.43 -20.18 -18.23
C ILE A 617 6.36 -21.39 -17.32
N HIS A 618 7.42 -21.62 -16.55
CA HIS A 618 7.55 -22.74 -15.63
C HIS A 618 7.48 -22.32 -14.17
N THR A 619 7.78 -21.06 -13.86
CA THR A 619 7.66 -20.51 -12.51
C THR A 619 6.96 -19.17 -12.51
N ILE A 620 5.97 -19.00 -11.63
CA ILE A 620 5.28 -17.73 -11.40
C ILE A 620 5.47 -17.32 -9.93
N ALA A 621 5.97 -16.12 -9.70
CA ALA A 621 6.05 -15.53 -8.37
C ALA A 621 4.92 -14.51 -8.17
N ILE A 622 4.00 -14.77 -7.25
CA ILE A 622 2.86 -13.90 -6.97
C ILE A 622 3.17 -13.04 -5.75
N ILE A 623 3.39 -11.74 -5.95
CA ILE A 623 3.83 -10.85 -4.87
C ILE A 623 2.67 -10.34 -4.02
N ALA A 624 1.48 -10.21 -4.62
CA ALA A 624 0.29 -9.67 -3.96
C ALA A 624 -0.08 -10.43 -2.68
N GLU A 625 -0.43 -9.67 -1.65
CA GLU A 625 -0.95 -10.16 -0.37
C GLU A 625 -2.45 -9.85 -0.29
N GLY A 626 -3.25 -10.74 0.31
CA GLY A 626 -4.70 -10.58 0.43
C GLY A 626 -5.52 -11.11 -0.76
N ILE A 627 -5.02 -12.13 -1.47
CA ILE A 627 -5.82 -12.87 -2.46
C ILE A 627 -6.74 -13.85 -1.72
N PRO A 628 -8.05 -13.94 -2.07
CA PRO A 628 -8.96 -14.91 -1.47
C PRO A 628 -8.45 -16.35 -1.52
N GLU A 629 -8.57 -17.06 -0.39
CA GLU A 629 -8.16 -18.45 -0.21
C GLU A 629 -8.71 -19.34 -1.32
N ALA A 630 -9.98 -19.15 -1.69
CA ALA A 630 -10.65 -19.88 -2.76
C ALA A 630 -10.03 -19.64 -4.15
N HIS A 631 -9.61 -18.41 -4.45
CA HIS A 631 -8.92 -18.08 -5.71
C HIS A 631 -7.52 -18.70 -5.75
N THR A 632 -6.79 -18.65 -4.64
CA THR A 632 -5.46 -19.26 -4.56
C THR A 632 -5.53 -20.78 -4.73
N ARG A 633 -6.56 -21.46 -4.21
CA ARG A 633 -6.79 -22.90 -4.47
C ARG A 633 -6.97 -23.23 -5.96
N ARG A 634 -7.71 -22.39 -6.69
CA ARG A 634 -7.87 -22.54 -8.16
C ARG A 634 -6.54 -22.35 -8.90
N ILE A 635 -5.74 -21.35 -8.51
CA ILE A 635 -4.39 -21.15 -9.04
C ILE A 635 -3.53 -22.40 -8.82
N ILE A 636 -3.53 -22.94 -7.59
CA ILE A 636 -2.78 -24.16 -7.24
C ILE A 636 -3.19 -25.32 -8.13
N LYS A 637 -4.49 -25.60 -8.24
CA LYS A 637 -5.01 -26.69 -9.07
C LYS A 637 -4.53 -26.59 -10.51
N THR A 638 -4.72 -25.43 -11.15
CA THR A 638 -4.29 -25.22 -12.54
C THR A 638 -2.76 -25.30 -12.68
N ALA A 639 -2.01 -24.80 -11.71
CA ALA A 639 -0.55 -24.89 -11.72
C ALA A 639 -0.05 -26.34 -11.58
N ASP A 640 -0.71 -27.15 -10.75
CA ASP A 640 -0.43 -28.57 -10.59
C ASP A 640 -0.74 -29.35 -11.88
N GLU A 641 -1.88 -29.08 -12.51
CA GLU A 641 -2.26 -29.66 -13.81
C GLU A 641 -1.28 -29.32 -14.94
N LYS A 642 -0.71 -28.11 -14.91
CA LYS A 642 0.24 -27.63 -15.93
C LYS A 642 1.72 -27.83 -15.57
N GLY A 643 2.01 -28.35 -14.38
CA GLY A 643 3.39 -28.51 -13.90
C GLY A 643 4.14 -27.20 -13.64
N VAL A 644 3.43 -26.10 -13.41
CA VAL A 644 3.99 -24.78 -13.10
C VAL A 644 4.27 -24.66 -11.60
N THR A 645 5.43 -24.14 -11.22
CA THR A 645 5.76 -23.82 -9.83
C THR A 645 5.23 -22.43 -9.49
N ILE A 646 4.40 -22.33 -8.46
CA ILE A 646 3.90 -21.04 -7.96
C ILE A 646 4.62 -20.74 -6.66
N ILE A 647 5.33 -19.62 -6.59
CA ILE A 647 5.92 -19.10 -5.36
C ILE A 647 5.05 -17.94 -4.87
N GLY A 648 4.56 -18.01 -3.64
CA GLY A 648 3.55 -17.08 -3.11
C GLY A 648 2.13 -17.65 -3.19
N PRO A 649 1.06 -16.86 -3.01
CA PRO A 649 1.05 -15.39 -2.88
C PRO A 649 1.68 -14.84 -1.60
N ALA A 650 1.70 -13.52 -1.43
CA ALA A 650 2.23 -12.82 -0.24
C ALA A 650 3.70 -13.16 0.08
N THR A 651 4.60 -13.07 -0.90
CA THR A 651 5.99 -13.56 -0.77
C THR A 651 7.10 -12.57 -1.17
N GLY A 652 8.34 -12.87 -0.74
CA GLY A 652 9.59 -12.44 -1.38
C GLY A 652 10.62 -13.58 -1.40
N CYS A 653 11.17 -13.93 -2.57
CA CYS A 653 12.13 -15.01 -2.76
C CYS A 653 13.49 -14.57 -3.29
N PHE A 654 14.55 -15.29 -2.92
CA PHE A 654 15.91 -14.99 -3.36
C PHE A 654 15.97 -14.85 -4.88
N LYS A 655 16.50 -13.72 -5.36
CA LYS A 655 16.62 -13.33 -6.79
C LYS A 655 15.32 -12.89 -7.49
N ILE A 656 14.18 -12.82 -6.79
CA ILE A 656 12.88 -12.44 -7.37
C ILE A 656 12.46 -11.06 -6.87
N GLY A 657 12.35 -10.10 -7.79
CA GLY A 657 11.82 -8.77 -7.50
C GLY A 657 12.67 -8.03 -6.47
N ASN A 658 12.13 -7.85 -5.27
CA ASN A 658 12.72 -7.02 -4.22
C ASN A 658 13.58 -7.77 -3.18
N THR A 659 13.72 -9.10 -3.28
CA THR A 659 14.32 -9.87 -2.18
C THR A 659 15.82 -9.66 -2.03
N GLY A 660 16.25 -9.57 -0.77
CA GLY A 660 17.60 -9.13 -0.42
C GLY A 660 17.72 -7.60 -0.38
N GLY A 661 16.74 -6.87 -0.92
CA GLY A 661 16.67 -5.42 -0.89
C GLY A 661 17.76 -4.73 -1.71
N MET A 662 18.25 -3.61 -1.20
CA MET A 662 19.26 -2.80 -1.87
C MET A 662 20.62 -3.54 -1.94
N LEU A 663 21.46 -3.07 -2.87
CA LEU A 663 22.76 -3.69 -3.14
C LEU A 663 23.69 -3.71 -1.91
N ASP A 664 23.52 -2.77 -0.97
CA ASP A 664 24.27 -2.74 0.28
C ASP A 664 24.06 -4.01 1.12
N ASN A 665 22.82 -4.52 1.20
CA ASN A 665 22.51 -5.76 1.90
C ASN A 665 22.90 -7.00 1.09
N ILE A 666 22.77 -6.97 -0.25
CA ILE A 666 23.27 -8.04 -1.13
C ILE A 666 24.77 -8.26 -0.90
N LEU A 667 25.54 -7.17 -0.80
CA LEU A 667 26.97 -7.24 -0.52
C LEU A 667 27.26 -7.63 0.93
N ALA A 668 26.55 -7.05 1.90
CA ALA A 668 26.76 -7.33 3.33
C ALA A 668 26.47 -8.79 3.70
N SER A 669 25.39 -9.36 3.15
CA SER A 669 25.04 -10.79 3.33
C SER A 669 25.68 -11.70 2.29
N LYS A 670 26.59 -11.16 1.47
CA LYS A 670 27.36 -11.87 0.43
C LYS A 670 26.50 -12.75 -0.50
N LEU A 671 25.40 -12.20 -0.96
CA LEU A 671 24.39 -12.89 -1.76
C LEU A 671 24.74 -13.02 -3.25
N TYR A 672 25.81 -12.35 -3.70
CA TYR A 672 26.28 -12.37 -5.09
C TYR A 672 26.97 -13.67 -5.50
N ARG A 673 27.30 -14.54 -4.53
CA ARG A 673 27.91 -15.86 -4.77
C ARG A 673 27.22 -16.94 -3.92
N PRO A 674 27.06 -18.17 -4.44
CA PRO A 674 26.38 -19.24 -3.72
C PRO A 674 27.26 -19.78 -2.58
N GLY A 675 26.64 -20.09 -1.44
CA GLY A 675 27.22 -20.95 -0.40
C GLY A 675 26.64 -22.37 -0.47
N SER A 676 26.57 -23.07 0.67
CA SER A 676 26.10 -24.47 0.74
C SER A 676 24.75 -24.65 1.44
N VAL A 677 24.17 -23.57 1.98
CA VAL A 677 22.95 -23.61 2.81
C VAL A 677 21.73 -23.21 2.00
N ALA A 678 20.72 -24.08 1.89
CA ALA A 678 19.43 -23.69 1.33
C ALA A 678 18.42 -23.42 2.45
N TYR A 679 17.53 -22.45 2.27
CA TYR A 679 16.46 -22.21 3.25
C TYR A 679 15.08 -22.06 2.63
N VAL A 680 14.07 -22.35 3.44
CA VAL A 680 12.66 -22.05 3.14
C VAL A 680 11.97 -21.46 4.36
N SER A 681 11.20 -20.38 4.16
CA SER A 681 10.52 -19.60 5.20
C SER A 681 9.08 -19.30 4.77
N ARG A 682 8.16 -19.02 5.69
CA ARG A 682 6.88 -18.36 5.35
C ARG A 682 7.05 -16.85 5.13
N SER A 683 7.70 -16.18 6.08
CA SER A 683 7.86 -14.73 6.09
C SER A 683 8.96 -14.24 5.13
N GLY A 684 8.62 -13.30 4.25
CA GLY A 684 9.60 -12.58 3.43
C GLY A 684 10.51 -11.65 4.25
N GLY A 685 10.02 -11.08 5.35
CA GLY A 685 10.87 -10.27 6.25
C GLY A 685 11.92 -11.11 6.96
N MET A 686 11.54 -12.30 7.43
CA MET A 686 12.47 -13.21 8.09
C MET A 686 13.41 -13.91 7.11
N SER A 687 13.03 -14.08 5.84
CA SER A 687 13.94 -14.64 4.83
C SER A 687 15.20 -13.77 4.67
N ASN A 688 15.07 -12.45 4.78
CA ASN A 688 16.22 -11.56 4.73
C ASN A 688 17.02 -11.51 6.04
N GLU A 689 16.38 -11.77 7.18
CA GLU A 689 17.11 -12.02 8.43
C GLU A 689 17.89 -13.34 8.36
N LEU A 690 17.34 -14.39 7.74
CA LEU A 690 18.03 -15.65 7.48
C LEU A 690 19.24 -15.43 6.56
N ASN A 691 19.15 -14.60 5.52
CA ASN A 691 20.32 -14.23 4.71
C ASN A 691 21.46 -13.68 5.58
N ASN A 692 21.14 -12.77 6.51
CA ASN A 692 22.12 -12.19 7.43
C ASN A 692 22.65 -13.21 8.45
N ILE A 693 21.80 -14.03 9.06
CA ILE A 693 22.22 -15.06 10.03
C ILE A 693 23.11 -16.10 9.36
N ILE A 694 22.69 -16.65 8.21
CA ILE A 694 23.40 -17.69 7.47
C ILE A 694 24.75 -17.17 6.96
N SER A 695 24.80 -15.95 6.40
CA SER A 695 26.05 -15.37 5.90
C SER A 695 27.11 -15.11 6.99
N ARG A 696 26.68 -14.88 8.24
CA ARG A 696 27.58 -14.70 9.39
C ARG A 696 28.06 -16.01 10.00
N THR A 697 27.33 -17.11 9.78
CA THR A 697 27.55 -18.38 10.48
C THR A 697 28.06 -19.50 9.58
N THR A 698 27.99 -19.33 8.25
CA THR A 698 28.30 -20.37 7.25
C THR A 698 29.03 -19.76 6.03
N ASP A 699 29.25 -20.55 4.97
CA ASP A 699 29.76 -20.05 3.67
C ASP A 699 28.74 -19.23 2.88
N GLY A 700 27.46 -19.26 3.28
CA GLY A 700 26.39 -18.44 2.74
C GLY A 700 25.24 -19.24 2.12
N VAL A 701 24.30 -18.51 1.52
CA VAL A 701 23.07 -19.08 0.97
C VAL A 701 23.33 -19.65 -0.43
N PHE A 702 22.87 -20.88 -0.67
CA PHE A 702 22.78 -21.49 -2.00
C PHE A 702 21.50 -21.04 -2.73
N GLU A 703 20.35 -21.26 -2.08
CA GLU A 703 19.02 -20.86 -2.57
C GLU A 703 18.10 -20.56 -1.37
N GLY A 704 17.29 -19.51 -1.47
CA GLY A 704 16.38 -19.08 -0.41
C GLY A 704 14.98 -18.80 -0.93
N VAL A 705 13.96 -19.40 -0.32
CA VAL A 705 12.56 -19.22 -0.75
C VAL A 705 11.72 -18.77 0.44
N ALA A 706 10.91 -17.73 0.26
CA ALA A 706 9.73 -17.55 1.10
C ALA A 706 8.51 -18.12 0.36
N ILE A 707 7.77 -19.04 0.98
CA ILE A 707 6.59 -19.63 0.34
C ILE A 707 5.38 -18.68 0.36
N GLY A 708 5.39 -17.71 1.29
CA GLY A 708 4.33 -16.73 1.48
C GLY A 708 3.49 -16.95 2.75
N GLY A 709 2.86 -15.88 3.22
CA GLY A 709 2.07 -15.85 4.46
C GLY A 709 0.64 -16.41 4.34
N ASP A 710 0.14 -16.59 3.11
CA ASP A 710 -1.22 -17.07 2.86
C ASP A 710 -1.46 -18.49 3.41
N ARG A 711 -2.73 -18.83 3.65
CA ARG A 711 -3.11 -20.14 4.20
C ARG A 711 -2.68 -21.29 3.29
N TYR A 712 -2.89 -21.14 1.99
CA TYR A 712 -2.55 -22.12 0.96
C TYR A 712 -1.47 -21.54 0.02
N PRO A 713 -0.17 -21.61 0.37
CA PRO A 713 0.87 -21.13 -0.53
C PRO A 713 0.94 -22.02 -1.78
N GLY A 714 1.26 -21.43 -2.93
CA GLY A 714 1.35 -22.10 -4.23
C GLY A 714 2.26 -23.33 -4.19
N SER A 715 3.42 -23.17 -3.59
CA SER A 715 4.39 -24.22 -3.25
C SER A 715 4.59 -24.27 -1.74
N VAL A 716 4.71 -25.46 -1.18
CA VAL A 716 4.78 -25.68 0.29
C VAL A 716 6.21 -25.96 0.75
N PHE A 717 6.44 -26.00 2.07
CA PHE A 717 7.79 -26.28 2.61
C PHE A 717 8.38 -27.58 2.05
N THR A 718 7.60 -28.66 2.03
CA THR A 718 8.08 -29.97 1.58
C THR A 718 8.52 -29.94 0.12
N ASP A 719 7.83 -29.18 -0.75
CA ASP A 719 8.20 -29.06 -2.16
C ASP A 719 9.64 -28.55 -2.29
N HIS A 720 9.96 -27.45 -1.62
CA HIS A 720 11.31 -26.86 -1.68
C HIS A 720 12.35 -27.70 -0.93
N VAL A 721 12.00 -28.28 0.22
CA VAL A 721 12.92 -29.16 0.97
C VAL A 721 13.30 -30.38 0.12
N LEU A 722 12.37 -30.97 -0.63
CA LEU A 722 12.67 -32.06 -1.55
C LEU A 722 13.55 -31.60 -2.72
N ARG A 723 13.30 -30.43 -3.31
CA ARG A 723 14.22 -29.86 -4.32
C ARG A 723 15.62 -29.67 -3.75
N TYR A 724 15.74 -29.17 -2.53
CA TYR A 724 17.02 -28.93 -1.86
C TYR A 724 17.73 -30.24 -1.53
N GLN A 725 17.00 -31.27 -1.12
CA GLN A 725 17.53 -32.63 -0.96
C GLN A 725 18.14 -33.14 -2.27
N ASP A 726 17.46 -32.93 -3.40
CA ASP A 726 17.87 -33.44 -4.70
C ASP A 726 18.89 -32.55 -5.42
N THR A 727 19.18 -31.35 -4.90
CA THR A 727 20.16 -30.41 -5.47
C THR A 727 21.56 -30.67 -4.91
N PRO A 728 22.54 -31.13 -5.70
CA PRO A 728 23.86 -31.54 -5.18
C PRO A 728 24.65 -30.43 -4.48
N GLY A 729 24.47 -29.17 -4.87
CA GLY A 729 25.15 -28.02 -4.26
C GLY A 729 24.69 -27.71 -2.83
N VAL A 730 23.48 -28.11 -2.47
CA VAL A 730 22.95 -27.93 -1.10
C VAL A 730 23.52 -29.00 -0.19
N LYS A 731 24.10 -28.59 0.96
CA LYS A 731 24.69 -29.50 1.95
C LYS A 731 23.95 -29.52 3.29
N MET A 732 23.21 -28.46 3.61
CA MET A 732 22.29 -28.41 4.75
C MET A 732 21.08 -27.53 4.42
N ILE A 733 19.97 -27.78 5.11
CA ILE A 733 18.68 -27.13 4.87
C ILE A 733 18.21 -26.43 6.14
N VAL A 734 17.77 -25.18 6.02
CA VAL A 734 17.18 -24.40 7.12
C VAL A 734 15.70 -24.16 6.83
N VAL A 735 14.82 -24.52 7.77
CA VAL A 735 13.38 -24.33 7.65
C VAL A 735 12.91 -23.40 8.77
N LEU A 736 12.28 -22.29 8.40
CA LEU A 736 11.62 -21.40 9.35
C LEU A 736 10.11 -21.56 9.22
N GLY A 737 9.58 -22.47 10.04
CA GLY A 737 8.16 -22.79 10.12
C GLY A 737 7.39 -21.77 10.96
N GLU A 738 6.08 -21.98 11.07
CA GLU A 738 5.18 -21.05 11.78
C GLU A 738 4.05 -21.82 12.46
N ILE A 739 3.37 -21.18 13.41
CA ILE A 739 2.09 -21.67 13.95
C ILE A 739 1.02 -21.80 12.83
N GLY A 740 0.14 -22.79 12.96
CA GLY A 740 -0.97 -23.02 12.03
C GLY A 740 -0.64 -24.03 10.94
N GLY A 741 -1.60 -24.90 10.61
CA GLY A 741 -1.41 -25.97 9.63
C GLY A 741 -0.44 -27.09 10.07
N THR A 742 -0.21 -28.07 9.20
CA THR A 742 0.52 -29.32 9.52
C THR A 742 1.64 -29.67 8.54
N GLU A 743 2.07 -28.70 7.72
CA GLU A 743 3.04 -28.94 6.65
C GLU A 743 4.40 -29.43 7.17
N GLU A 744 4.87 -28.93 8.31
CA GLU A 744 6.17 -29.32 8.90
C GLU A 744 6.22 -30.80 9.31
N TYR A 745 5.07 -31.43 9.60
CA TYR A 745 5.03 -32.87 9.89
C TYR A 745 5.39 -33.74 8.69
N LYS A 746 5.17 -33.25 7.47
CA LYS A 746 5.60 -33.97 6.25
C LYS A 746 7.13 -34.04 6.16
N ILE A 747 7.83 -33.01 6.65
CA ILE A 747 9.30 -33.04 6.79
C ILE A 747 9.70 -34.11 7.80
N CYS A 748 9.05 -34.18 8.96
CA CYS A 748 9.28 -35.24 9.95
C CYS A 748 9.11 -36.63 9.34
N GLN A 749 8.03 -36.84 8.58
CA GLN A 749 7.76 -38.11 7.91
C GLN A 749 8.82 -38.44 6.87
N ALA A 750 9.22 -37.47 6.04
CA ALA A 750 10.23 -37.66 5.01
C ALA A 750 11.63 -37.93 5.57
N ILE A 751 11.98 -37.36 6.73
CA ILE A 751 13.21 -37.72 7.47
C ILE A 751 13.13 -39.17 7.96
N LYS A 752 12.02 -39.55 8.63
CA LYS A 752 11.82 -40.93 9.14
C LYS A 752 11.80 -41.99 8.04
N GLN A 753 11.30 -41.66 6.85
CA GLN A 753 11.29 -42.54 5.68
C GLN A 753 12.65 -42.59 4.94
N GLY A 754 13.64 -41.79 5.35
CA GLY A 754 14.93 -41.71 4.68
C GLY A 754 14.90 -40.97 3.33
N ARG A 755 13.80 -40.26 3.01
CA ARG A 755 13.70 -39.45 1.79
C ARG A 755 14.51 -38.16 1.90
N ILE A 756 14.58 -37.58 3.10
CA ILE A 756 15.45 -36.45 3.44
C ILE A 756 16.62 -37.00 4.25
N THR A 757 17.83 -36.82 3.74
CA THR A 757 19.07 -37.32 4.37
C THR A 757 20.07 -36.22 4.70
N LYS A 758 19.93 -35.03 4.12
CA LYS A 758 20.73 -33.86 4.48
C LYS A 758 20.32 -33.33 5.85
N PRO A 759 21.26 -32.73 6.62
CA PRO A 759 20.92 -32.08 7.89
C PRO A 759 19.86 -30.99 7.70
N VAL A 760 18.78 -31.07 8.50
CA VAL A 760 17.71 -30.07 8.53
C VAL A 760 17.75 -29.35 9.87
N VAL A 761 18.00 -28.04 9.85
CA VAL A 761 17.79 -27.14 10.99
C VAL A 761 16.41 -26.54 10.86
N CYS A 762 15.58 -26.61 11.90
CA CYS A 762 14.20 -26.10 11.84
C CYS A 762 13.79 -25.37 13.11
N TRP A 763 13.09 -24.26 12.96
CA TRP A 763 12.40 -23.57 14.06
C TRP A 763 11.02 -23.10 13.60
N CYS A 764 9.98 -23.44 14.36
CA CYS A 764 8.62 -22.92 14.18
C CYS A 764 8.39 -21.75 15.13
N ILE A 765 8.09 -20.56 14.58
CA ILE A 765 7.75 -19.34 15.34
C ILE A 765 6.28 -19.35 15.78
N GLY A 766 5.93 -18.57 16.81
CA GLY A 766 4.57 -18.47 17.38
C GLY A 766 4.38 -19.32 18.62
N THR A 767 5.43 -19.51 19.43
CA THR A 767 5.36 -20.24 20.70
C THR A 767 4.52 -19.49 21.74
N CYS A 768 4.48 -18.16 21.68
CA CYS A 768 3.74 -17.30 22.60
C CYS A 768 2.22 -17.53 22.57
N ALA A 769 1.67 -18.03 21.45
CA ALA A 769 0.23 -18.26 21.29
C ALA A 769 -0.34 -19.19 22.38
N THR A 770 0.47 -20.14 22.86
CA THR A 770 0.07 -21.07 23.93
C THR A 770 -0.02 -20.41 25.32
N MET A 771 0.57 -19.23 25.46
CA MET A 771 0.61 -18.46 26.70
C MET A 771 -0.53 -17.42 26.79
N PHE A 772 -1.21 -17.13 25.68
CA PHE A 772 -2.35 -16.21 25.67
C PHE A 772 -3.64 -16.88 26.20
N SER A 773 -4.51 -16.08 26.79
CA SER A 773 -5.80 -16.53 27.37
C SER A 773 -6.88 -16.78 26.32
N SER A 774 -6.75 -16.17 25.15
CA SER A 774 -7.68 -16.25 24.02
C SER A 774 -6.92 -16.43 22.71
N GLU A 775 -7.61 -16.92 21.67
CA GLU A 775 -7.03 -17.07 20.35
C GLU A 775 -6.59 -15.70 19.79
N VAL A 776 -5.35 -15.63 19.32
CA VAL A 776 -4.79 -14.46 18.65
C VAL A 776 -4.47 -14.85 17.21
N GLN A 777 -5.12 -14.19 16.26
CA GLN A 777 -4.76 -14.25 14.85
C GLN A 777 -3.53 -13.38 14.63
N PHE A 778 -2.42 -13.98 14.18
CA PHE A 778 -1.23 -13.22 13.80
C PHE A 778 -1.36 -12.64 12.39
N GLY A 779 -0.42 -11.77 12.00
CA GLY A 779 -0.50 -10.98 10.77
C GLY A 779 -0.62 -11.79 9.48
N HIS A 780 0.06 -12.94 9.38
CA HIS A 780 -0.10 -13.82 8.22
C HIS A 780 -1.44 -14.55 8.27
N ALA A 781 -2.15 -14.63 7.13
CA ALA A 781 -3.47 -15.26 7.05
C ALA A 781 -3.48 -16.72 7.51
N GLY A 782 -2.39 -17.48 7.26
CA GLY A 782 -2.25 -18.88 7.67
C GLY A 782 -1.85 -19.09 9.14
N ALA A 783 -1.51 -18.05 9.90
CA ALA A 783 -0.98 -18.16 11.26
C ALA A 783 -2.10 -18.29 12.31
N CYS A 784 -2.92 -19.33 12.15
CA CYS A 784 -4.03 -19.69 13.03
C CYS A 784 -3.94 -21.18 13.36
N ALA A 785 -3.88 -21.54 14.65
CA ALA A 785 -3.89 -22.95 15.07
C ALA A 785 -5.32 -23.41 15.37
N ASN A 786 -5.87 -24.29 14.53
CA ASN A 786 -7.21 -24.87 14.76
C ASN A 786 -7.17 -26.11 15.67
N GLN A 787 -6.00 -26.76 15.78
CA GLN A 787 -5.78 -27.96 16.58
C GLN A 787 -4.48 -27.85 17.38
N ALA A 788 -4.35 -28.65 18.45
CA ALA A 788 -3.14 -28.67 19.27
C ALA A 788 -1.87 -29.07 18.49
N SER A 789 -2.02 -29.93 17.47
CA SER A 789 -0.96 -30.33 16.55
C SER A 789 -0.43 -29.17 15.70
N GLU A 790 -1.24 -28.13 15.45
CA GLU A 790 -0.87 -26.96 14.65
C GLU A 790 -0.07 -25.92 15.45
N THR A 791 0.09 -26.11 16.76
CA THR A 791 0.88 -25.20 17.60
C THR A 791 2.38 -25.29 17.29
N ALA A 792 3.07 -24.15 17.31
CA ALA A 792 4.52 -24.10 17.08
C ALA A 792 5.32 -24.99 18.05
N VAL A 793 4.89 -25.04 19.32
CA VAL A 793 5.48 -25.88 20.36
C VAL A 793 5.39 -27.37 20.01
N ALA A 794 4.21 -27.85 19.57
CA ALA A 794 4.02 -29.24 19.16
C ALA A 794 4.88 -29.61 17.95
N LYS A 795 4.93 -28.72 16.94
CA LYS A 795 5.74 -28.90 15.74
C LYS A 795 7.23 -28.97 16.05
N ASN A 796 7.75 -28.04 16.85
CA ASN A 796 9.16 -28.01 17.28
C ASN A 796 9.54 -29.31 18.00
N LYS A 797 8.68 -29.82 18.89
CA LYS A 797 8.88 -31.11 19.55
C LYS A 797 8.92 -32.27 18.54
N ALA A 798 7.94 -32.34 17.64
CA ALA A 798 7.85 -33.42 16.64
C ALA A 798 9.05 -33.43 15.66
N LEU A 799 9.52 -32.26 15.23
CA LEU A 799 10.71 -32.10 14.38
C LEU A 799 11.98 -32.58 15.10
N LYS A 800 12.14 -32.21 16.37
CA LYS A 800 13.27 -32.66 17.20
C LYS A 800 13.28 -34.18 17.38
N GLU A 801 12.11 -34.78 17.65
CA GLU A 801 11.96 -36.23 17.76
C GLU A 801 12.18 -36.98 16.43
N ALA A 802 11.94 -36.32 15.29
CA ALA A 802 12.22 -36.88 13.97
C ALA A 802 13.71 -36.82 13.57
N GLY A 803 14.56 -36.11 14.33
CA GLY A 803 15.99 -35.97 14.07
C GLY A 803 16.40 -34.65 13.41
N ALA A 804 15.50 -33.66 13.30
CA ALA A 804 15.87 -32.31 12.89
C ALA A 804 16.58 -31.57 14.03
N PHE A 805 17.47 -30.64 13.68
CA PHE A 805 18.17 -29.77 14.62
C PHE A 805 17.27 -28.58 14.97
N VAL A 806 16.71 -28.58 16.19
CA VAL A 806 15.76 -27.56 16.65
C VAL A 806 16.37 -26.78 17.83
N PRO A 807 16.55 -25.44 17.73
CA PRO A 807 17.06 -24.62 18.83
C PRO A 807 16.03 -24.49 19.96
N LYS A 808 16.41 -23.91 21.12
CA LYS A 808 15.44 -23.68 22.21
C LYS A 808 14.50 -22.50 21.94
N SER A 809 15.03 -21.46 21.30
CA SER A 809 14.29 -20.26 20.87
C SER A 809 14.92 -19.72 19.58
N PHE A 810 14.31 -18.69 18.99
CA PHE A 810 14.84 -18.07 17.77
C PHE A 810 16.24 -17.46 17.97
N ASP A 811 16.56 -16.97 19.18
CA ASP A 811 17.87 -16.38 19.50
C ASP A 811 19.04 -17.35 19.31
N GLU A 812 18.82 -18.64 19.54
CA GLU A 812 19.82 -19.70 19.41
C GLU A 812 19.89 -20.28 17.99
N LEU A 813 19.06 -19.81 17.05
CA LEU A 813 19.01 -20.33 15.68
C LEU A 813 20.36 -20.15 14.96
N GLY A 814 21.02 -19.01 15.13
CA GLY A 814 22.33 -18.78 14.53
C GLY A 814 23.41 -19.73 15.07
N GLU A 815 23.36 -20.03 16.37
CA GLU A 815 24.33 -20.92 17.03
C GLU A 815 24.19 -22.37 16.52
N ILE A 816 22.97 -22.88 16.40
CA ILE A 816 22.73 -24.24 15.92
C ILE A 816 23.04 -24.38 14.42
N ILE A 817 22.76 -23.34 13.61
CA ILE A 817 23.16 -23.32 12.19
C ILE A 817 24.68 -23.41 12.08
N LYS A 818 25.41 -22.59 12.85
CA LYS A 818 26.87 -22.58 12.86
C LYS A 818 27.43 -23.95 13.26
N SER A 819 26.90 -24.54 14.32
CA SER A 819 27.33 -25.85 14.83
C SER A 819 27.21 -26.96 13.77
N VAL A 820 26.05 -27.04 13.11
CA VAL A 820 25.83 -28.03 12.03
C VAL A 820 26.75 -27.78 10.83
N TYR A 821 26.99 -26.51 10.47
CA TYR A 821 27.89 -26.14 9.39
C TYR A 821 29.35 -26.54 9.70
N ASP A 822 29.86 -26.19 10.88
CA ASP A 822 31.22 -26.52 11.31
C ASP A 822 31.45 -28.05 11.29
N ASP A 823 30.46 -28.83 11.74
CA ASP A 823 30.49 -30.29 11.68
C ASP A 823 30.59 -30.82 10.25
N LEU A 824 29.89 -30.21 9.29
CA LEU A 824 29.93 -30.60 7.88
C LEU A 824 31.26 -30.23 7.20
N VAL A 825 31.87 -29.11 7.61
CA VAL A 825 33.22 -28.73 7.18
C VAL A 825 34.25 -29.71 7.75
N ALA A 826 34.17 -30.03 9.05
CA ALA A 826 35.07 -30.99 9.69
C ALA A 826 34.99 -32.40 9.06
N LYS A 827 33.80 -32.82 8.60
CA LYS A 827 33.58 -34.07 7.87
C LYS A 827 33.99 -34.01 6.39
N GLY A 828 34.40 -32.86 5.87
CA GLY A 828 34.77 -32.66 4.47
C GLY A 828 33.59 -32.69 3.49
N VAL A 829 32.35 -32.61 3.99
CA VAL A 829 31.12 -32.54 3.16
C VAL A 829 30.99 -31.17 2.51
N ILE A 830 31.38 -30.11 3.24
CA ILE A 830 31.51 -28.74 2.75
C ILE A 830 32.99 -28.40 2.67
N GLN A 831 33.41 -27.91 1.50
CA GLN A 831 34.73 -27.30 1.30
C GLN A 831 34.50 -25.86 0.87
N PRO A 832 34.66 -24.89 1.78
CA PRO A 832 34.39 -23.48 1.48
C PRO A 832 35.23 -22.99 0.31
N ALA A 833 34.61 -22.35 -0.66
CA ALA A 833 35.30 -21.75 -1.80
C ALA A 833 36.08 -20.49 -1.38
N GLU A 834 37.11 -20.15 -2.14
CA GLU A 834 37.80 -18.88 -2.01
C GLU A 834 36.88 -17.71 -2.42
N GLU A 835 36.87 -16.64 -1.64
CA GLU A 835 36.04 -15.46 -1.92
C GLU A 835 36.61 -14.65 -3.09
N VAL A 836 35.79 -14.42 -4.11
CA VAL A 836 36.11 -13.57 -5.25
C VAL A 836 35.37 -12.25 -5.11
N PRO A 837 36.06 -11.09 -5.15
CA PRO A 837 35.39 -9.79 -5.10
C PRO A 837 34.38 -9.61 -6.26
N PRO A 838 33.15 -9.13 -5.99
CA PRO A 838 32.15 -8.92 -7.03
C PRO A 838 32.50 -7.68 -7.89
N PRO A 839 31.97 -7.60 -9.13
CA PRO A 839 31.96 -6.36 -9.91
C PRO A 839 31.35 -5.20 -9.12
N THR A 840 31.95 -4.02 -9.22
CA THR A 840 31.46 -2.83 -8.52
C THR A 840 30.40 -2.09 -9.33
N VAL A 841 29.31 -1.67 -8.68
CA VAL A 841 28.28 -0.79 -9.24
C VAL A 841 28.43 0.61 -8.62
N PRO A 842 28.37 1.70 -9.41
CA PRO A 842 28.41 3.05 -8.88
C PRO A 842 27.27 3.32 -7.89
N MET A 843 27.51 4.16 -6.89
CA MET A 843 26.46 4.61 -5.99
C MET A 843 25.46 5.52 -6.71
N ASP A 844 24.16 5.31 -6.50
CA ASP A 844 23.12 6.18 -7.02
C ASP A 844 23.28 7.63 -6.55
N TYR A 845 23.08 8.57 -7.47
CA TYR A 845 23.15 10.00 -7.18
C TYR A 845 22.20 10.43 -6.05
N SER A 846 20.95 9.91 -6.03
CA SER A 846 19.97 10.22 -4.99
C SER A 846 20.45 9.78 -3.61
N TRP A 847 21.05 8.60 -3.53
CA TRP A 847 21.54 8.03 -2.27
C TRP A 847 22.79 8.78 -1.77
N ALA A 848 23.75 9.05 -2.65
CA ALA A 848 24.94 9.82 -2.31
C ALA A 848 24.58 11.25 -1.83
N ARG A 849 23.56 11.86 -2.41
CA ARG A 849 23.06 13.18 -1.98
C ARG A 849 22.35 13.12 -0.63
N GLU A 850 21.53 12.09 -0.38
CA GLU A 850 20.82 11.91 0.88
C GLU A 850 21.78 11.70 2.05
N LEU A 851 22.88 10.97 1.83
CA LEU A 851 23.95 10.77 2.81
C LEU A 851 24.90 11.98 2.93
N GLY A 852 24.75 13.02 2.11
CA GLY A 852 25.62 14.20 2.11
C GLY A 852 27.05 13.95 1.60
N LEU A 853 27.28 12.84 0.88
CA LEU A 853 28.60 12.49 0.32
C LEU A 853 28.97 13.36 -0.88
N ILE A 854 27.98 13.88 -1.59
CA ILE A 854 28.14 14.76 -2.74
C ILE A 854 27.27 16.00 -2.59
N ARG A 855 27.68 17.06 -3.27
CA ARG A 855 26.87 18.28 -3.45
C ARG A 855 26.71 18.58 -4.93
N LYS A 856 25.49 18.92 -5.34
CA LYS A 856 25.20 19.44 -6.68
C LYS A 856 24.52 20.81 -6.53
N PRO A 857 25.06 21.88 -7.13
CA PRO A 857 24.41 23.18 -7.08
C PRO A 857 23.04 23.09 -7.76
N ALA A 858 22.05 23.76 -7.17
CA ALA A 858 20.73 23.87 -7.78
C ALA A 858 20.83 24.71 -9.06
N SER A 859 20.26 24.21 -10.16
CA SER A 859 20.23 24.94 -11.44
C SER A 859 19.15 26.02 -11.50
N PHE A 860 18.18 25.96 -10.57
CA PHE A 860 17.02 26.85 -10.53
C PHE A 860 16.82 27.39 -9.13
N MET A 861 16.31 28.62 -9.05
CA MET A 861 15.82 29.25 -7.83
C MET A 861 14.36 29.66 -8.05
N THR A 862 13.50 29.36 -7.09
CA THR A 862 12.10 29.79 -7.04
C THR A 862 11.78 30.30 -5.65
N SER A 863 10.94 31.32 -5.55
CA SER A 863 10.54 31.97 -4.30
C SER A 863 9.03 32.17 -4.15
N ILE A 864 8.24 31.84 -5.17
CA ILE A 864 6.81 32.20 -5.24
C ILE A 864 5.89 31.10 -4.71
N CYS A 865 6.31 29.84 -4.84
CA CYS A 865 5.49 28.67 -4.54
C CYS A 865 6.38 27.51 -4.09
N ASP A 866 5.94 26.74 -3.09
CA ASP A 866 6.50 25.45 -2.73
C ASP A 866 5.39 24.40 -2.66
N GLU A 867 5.43 23.46 -3.61
CA GLU A 867 4.46 22.37 -3.76
C GLU A 867 4.95 21.04 -3.17
N ARG A 868 6.17 20.99 -2.62
CA ARG A 868 6.81 19.74 -2.17
C ARG A 868 6.38 19.30 -0.77
N GLY A 869 5.80 20.22 0.00
CA GLY A 869 5.36 20.00 1.38
C GLY A 869 4.07 19.17 1.48
N GLN A 870 3.58 18.99 2.71
CA GLN A 870 2.26 18.36 2.95
C GLN A 870 1.11 19.21 2.41
N GLU A 871 1.36 20.52 2.26
CA GLU A 871 0.41 21.50 1.78
C GLU A 871 1.11 22.42 0.78
N LEU A 872 0.34 22.90 -0.22
CA LEU A 872 0.80 23.91 -1.16
C LEU A 872 1.01 25.24 -0.44
N ILE A 873 2.16 25.88 -0.67
CA ILE A 873 2.52 27.15 -0.02
C ILE A 873 2.72 28.23 -1.09
N TYR A 874 2.01 29.34 -0.98
CA TYR A 874 2.19 30.54 -1.81
C TYR A 874 2.94 31.61 -1.02
N ALA A 875 4.18 31.90 -1.43
CA ALA A 875 5.07 32.89 -0.78
C ALA A 875 5.08 32.80 0.76
N GLY A 876 5.18 31.58 1.29
CA GLY A 876 5.21 31.31 2.73
C GLY A 876 3.83 31.15 3.39
N MET A 877 2.72 31.45 2.70
CA MET A 877 1.36 31.24 3.21
C MET A 877 0.79 29.90 2.71
N PRO A 878 0.42 28.96 3.60
CA PRO A 878 -0.24 27.72 3.22
C PRO A 878 -1.60 27.97 2.54
N ILE A 879 -1.98 27.11 1.59
CA ILE A 879 -3.20 27.29 0.80
C ILE A 879 -4.48 27.33 1.66
N THR A 880 -4.53 26.59 2.77
CA THR A 880 -5.62 26.63 3.75
C THR A 880 -5.72 27.98 4.42
N GLU A 881 -4.59 28.63 4.73
CA GLU A 881 -4.57 29.98 5.29
C GLU A 881 -5.01 31.02 4.25
N VAL A 882 -4.63 30.84 2.98
CA VAL A 882 -5.11 31.67 1.86
C VAL A 882 -6.64 31.69 1.81
N PHE A 883 -7.28 30.52 1.88
CA PHE A 883 -8.74 30.42 1.92
C PHE A 883 -9.34 30.95 3.23
N LYS A 884 -8.78 30.57 4.39
CA LYS A 884 -9.26 30.98 5.71
C LYS A 884 -9.21 32.50 5.91
N SER A 885 -8.23 33.16 5.29
CA SER A 885 -8.04 34.61 5.39
C SER A 885 -8.84 35.40 4.34
N GLU A 886 -9.60 34.73 3.47
CA GLU A 886 -10.47 35.34 2.44
C GLU A 886 -9.75 36.40 1.57
N ILE A 887 -8.48 36.18 1.24
CA ILE A 887 -7.66 37.20 0.54
C ILE A 887 -7.99 37.34 -0.95
N GLY A 888 -8.80 36.44 -1.51
CA GLY A 888 -9.30 36.49 -2.88
C GLY A 888 -8.24 36.26 -3.97
N LEU A 889 -8.61 36.51 -5.22
CA LEU A 889 -7.71 36.41 -6.36
C LEU A 889 -6.64 37.51 -6.29
N GLY A 890 -7.03 38.72 -5.90
CA GLY A 890 -6.10 39.84 -5.74
C GLY A 890 -5.04 39.58 -4.68
N GLY A 891 -5.41 38.98 -3.55
CA GLY A 891 -4.45 38.60 -2.51
C GLY A 891 -3.55 37.43 -2.93
N THR A 892 -4.09 36.46 -3.65
CA THR A 892 -3.29 35.36 -4.23
C THR A 892 -2.27 35.89 -5.24
N LEU A 893 -2.65 36.84 -6.10
CA LEU A 893 -1.71 37.54 -6.98
C LEU A 893 -0.68 38.35 -6.19
N GLY A 894 -1.09 38.96 -5.07
CA GLY A 894 -0.18 39.60 -4.12
C GLY A 894 0.94 38.67 -3.64
N LEU A 895 0.58 37.44 -3.26
CA LEU A 895 1.54 36.42 -2.85
C LEU A 895 2.41 35.95 -4.03
N LEU A 896 1.82 35.59 -5.17
CA LEU A 896 2.56 34.97 -6.26
C LEU A 896 3.46 35.96 -7.01
N TRP A 897 2.98 37.16 -7.30
CA TRP A 897 3.73 38.15 -8.09
C TRP A 897 4.68 38.97 -7.24
N PHE A 898 4.25 39.32 -6.02
CA PHE A 898 4.98 40.25 -5.16
C PHE A 898 5.52 39.63 -3.88
N GLN A 899 5.15 38.39 -3.55
CA GLN A 899 5.50 37.72 -2.30
C GLN A 899 5.08 38.52 -1.05
N ARG A 900 3.96 39.26 -1.16
CA ARG A 900 3.40 40.08 -0.09
C ARG A 900 1.94 39.74 0.18
N ARG A 901 1.58 39.68 1.46
CA ARG A 901 0.18 39.71 1.89
C ARG A 901 -0.31 41.16 1.84
N LEU A 902 -0.97 41.53 0.75
CA LEU A 902 -1.45 42.89 0.53
C LEU A 902 -2.65 43.23 1.44
N PRO A 903 -2.86 44.52 1.75
CA PRO A 903 -4.08 44.98 2.40
C PRO A 903 -5.33 44.65 1.57
N ARG A 904 -6.48 44.44 2.23
CA ARG A 904 -7.73 44.03 1.57
C ARG A 904 -8.16 44.97 0.43
N TYR A 905 -8.03 46.28 0.61
CA TYR A 905 -8.37 47.25 -0.43
C TYR A 905 -7.44 47.14 -1.66
N ALA A 906 -6.18 46.77 -1.45
CA ALA A 906 -5.22 46.57 -2.53
C ALA A 906 -5.55 45.30 -3.31
N CYS A 907 -5.90 44.20 -2.62
CA CYS A 907 -6.41 42.99 -3.24
C CYS A 907 -7.65 43.28 -4.09
N GLN A 908 -8.62 44.00 -3.53
CA GLN A 908 -9.85 44.36 -4.22
C GLN A 908 -9.60 45.28 -5.43
N PHE A 909 -8.68 46.26 -5.30
CA PHE A 909 -8.30 47.11 -6.43
C PHE A 909 -7.67 46.32 -7.58
N ILE A 910 -6.80 45.35 -7.28
CA ILE A 910 -6.21 44.46 -8.29
C ILE A 910 -7.32 43.69 -9.02
N GLU A 911 -8.29 43.12 -8.29
CA GLU A 911 -9.44 42.44 -8.89
C GLU A 911 -10.27 43.38 -9.77
N MET A 912 -10.54 44.61 -9.33
CA MET A 912 -11.24 45.62 -10.12
C MET A 912 -10.49 45.96 -11.41
N CYS A 913 -9.16 46.06 -11.37
CA CYS A 913 -8.33 46.28 -12.55
C CYS A 913 -8.48 45.13 -13.56
N LEU A 914 -8.49 43.87 -13.09
CA LEU A 914 -8.72 42.70 -13.95
C LEU A 914 -10.11 42.73 -14.59
N MET A 915 -11.14 43.14 -13.85
CA MET A 915 -12.51 43.21 -14.36
C MET A 915 -12.65 44.26 -15.48
N VAL A 916 -12.11 45.47 -15.30
CA VAL A 916 -12.26 46.52 -16.32
C VAL A 916 -11.37 46.32 -17.55
N THR A 917 -10.32 45.50 -17.43
CA THR A 917 -9.43 45.13 -18.54
C THR A 917 -9.82 43.82 -19.22
N ALA A 918 -10.86 43.13 -18.71
CA ALA A 918 -11.26 41.79 -19.13
C ALA A 918 -11.48 41.67 -20.65
N ASP A 919 -12.24 42.60 -21.23
CA ASP A 919 -12.46 42.66 -22.67
C ASP A 919 -12.76 44.08 -23.16
N HIS A 920 -12.64 44.31 -24.48
CA HIS A 920 -12.99 45.57 -25.13
C HIS A 920 -13.47 45.33 -26.58
N GLY A 921 -14.14 44.20 -26.80
CA GLY A 921 -14.74 43.83 -28.06
C GLY A 921 -13.78 43.20 -29.08
N PRO A 922 -14.33 42.60 -30.16
CA PRO A 922 -13.60 41.74 -31.07
C PRO A 922 -12.69 42.47 -32.07
N ALA A 923 -12.76 43.81 -32.12
CA ALA A 923 -12.06 44.63 -33.12
C ALA A 923 -10.61 44.94 -32.74
N VAL A 924 -10.23 44.73 -31.47
CA VAL A 924 -8.85 44.97 -31.05
C VAL A 924 -7.94 43.84 -31.53
N SER A 925 -6.68 44.15 -31.82
CA SER A 925 -5.73 43.23 -32.48
C SER A 925 -5.71 41.83 -31.88
N GLY A 926 -5.64 41.72 -30.55
CA GLY A 926 -5.57 40.40 -29.90
C GLY A 926 -6.88 39.61 -29.92
N ALA A 927 -8.03 40.29 -29.81
CA ALA A 927 -9.33 39.64 -29.91
C ALA A 927 -9.56 39.13 -31.34
N HIS A 928 -9.22 39.96 -32.34
CA HIS A 928 -9.30 39.58 -33.74
C HIS A 928 -8.42 38.36 -34.05
N ASN A 929 -7.15 38.37 -33.63
CA ASN A 929 -6.24 37.24 -33.83
C ASN A 929 -6.75 35.96 -33.14
N THR A 930 -7.31 36.09 -31.93
CA THR A 930 -7.92 34.95 -31.22
C THR A 930 -9.08 34.36 -32.00
N ILE A 931 -9.95 35.22 -32.53
CA ILE A 931 -11.12 34.83 -33.33
C ILE A 931 -10.70 34.15 -34.64
N VAL A 932 -9.75 34.74 -35.37
CA VAL A 932 -9.24 34.16 -36.62
C VAL A 932 -8.63 32.78 -36.38
N CYS A 933 -7.83 32.63 -35.31
CA CYS A 933 -7.21 31.36 -34.94
C CYS A 933 -8.27 30.31 -34.51
N ALA A 934 -9.27 30.71 -33.74
CA ALA A 934 -10.38 29.84 -33.33
C ALA A 934 -11.19 29.32 -34.53
N ARG A 935 -11.48 30.23 -35.48
CA ARG A 935 -12.14 29.96 -36.76
C ARG A 935 -11.30 29.10 -37.70
N ALA A 936 -9.97 29.13 -37.57
CA ALA A 936 -9.07 28.23 -38.26
C ALA A 936 -9.03 26.80 -37.66
N GLY A 937 -9.93 26.48 -36.73
CA GLY A 937 -10.06 25.14 -36.16
C GLY A 937 -9.08 24.84 -35.04
N LYS A 938 -8.29 25.83 -34.56
CA LYS A 938 -7.33 25.63 -33.47
C LYS A 938 -8.00 25.48 -32.11
N ASP A 939 -7.24 24.96 -31.15
CA ASP A 939 -7.64 24.77 -29.75
C ASP A 939 -7.60 26.08 -28.95
N LEU A 940 -8.07 26.03 -27.70
CA LEU A 940 -8.19 27.19 -26.80
C LEU A 940 -6.83 27.86 -26.57
N ILE A 941 -5.79 27.07 -26.29
CA ILE A 941 -4.47 27.60 -25.95
C ILE A 941 -3.85 28.25 -27.17
N SER A 942 -3.82 27.55 -28.32
CA SER A 942 -3.34 28.13 -29.57
C SER A 942 -4.04 29.45 -29.93
N SER A 943 -5.37 29.50 -29.75
CA SER A 943 -6.17 30.67 -30.09
C SER A 943 -5.92 31.83 -29.15
N LEU A 944 -5.93 31.57 -27.84
CA LEU A 944 -5.61 32.56 -26.81
C LEU A 944 -4.20 33.12 -27.02
N THR A 945 -3.19 32.27 -27.16
CA THR A 945 -1.79 32.70 -27.35
C THR A 945 -1.62 33.52 -28.62
N SER A 946 -2.29 33.15 -29.72
CA SER A 946 -2.28 33.94 -30.96
C SER A 946 -2.78 35.37 -30.75
N GLY A 947 -3.76 35.57 -29.87
CA GLY A 947 -4.21 36.90 -29.44
C GLY A 947 -3.26 37.59 -28.48
N LEU A 948 -2.79 36.88 -27.46
CA LEU A 948 -1.89 37.43 -26.43
C LEU A 948 -0.56 37.91 -27.01
N LEU A 949 -0.03 37.25 -28.04
CA LEU A 949 1.20 37.68 -28.73
C LEU A 949 1.07 39.04 -29.44
N THR A 950 -0.14 39.60 -29.55
CA THR A 950 -0.32 40.97 -30.04
C THR A 950 -0.18 42.03 -28.93
N ILE A 951 -0.18 41.61 -27.65
CA ILE A 951 -0.05 42.50 -26.51
C ILE A 951 1.41 42.91 -26.36
N GLY A 952 1.65 44.21 -26.27
CA GLY A 952 2.96 44.85 -26.22
C GLY A 952 2.84 46.36 -26.46
N ASP A 953 3.81 46.97 -27.12
CA ASP A 953 3.93 48.44 -27.20
C ASP A 953 2.69 49.15 -27.75
N ARG A 954 2.10 48.66 -28.85
CA ARG A 954 0.97 49.34 -29.53
C ARG A 954 -0.39 48.92 -29.01
N PHE A 955 -0.52 47.72 -28.45
CA PHE A 955 -1.78 47.18 -27.95
C PHE A 955 -1.54 46.60 -26.54
N GLY A 956 -2.15 47.22 -25.53
CA GLY A 956 -2.03 46.78 -24.13
C GLY A 956 -0.84 47.35 -23.34
N GLY A 957 0.17 47.93 -23.98
CA GLY A 957 1.33 48.55 -23.30
C GLY A 957 1.08 49.94 -22.70
N ALA A 958 -0.13 50.50 -22.87
CA ALA A 958 -0.44 51.86 -22.42
C ALA A 958 -0.45 52.02 -20.89
N LEU A 959 -0.79 50.96 -20.13
CA LEU A 959 -0.80 50.97 -18.66
C LEU A 959 0.61 51.21 -18.12
N ASP A 960 1.57 50.40 -18.57
CA ASP A 960 2.97 50.45 -18.15
C ASP A 960 3.65 51.74 -18.63
N ALA A 961 3.37 52.15 -19.88
CA ALA A 961 3.92 53.39 -20.44
C ALA A 961 3.46 54.64 -19.67
N ALA A 962 2.17 54.70 -19.30
CA ALA A 962 1.65 55.82 -18.50
C ALA A 962 2.25 55.81 -17.08
N ALA A 963 2.27 54.67 -16.41
CA ALA A 963 2.87 54.53 -15.08
C ALA A 963 4.33 55.03 -15.05
N LYS A 964 5.16 54.59 -16.00
CA LYS A 964 6.57 55.01 -16.12
C LYS A 964 6.71 56.50 -16.43
N GLN A 965 5.92 57.03 -17.36
CA GLN A 965 6.03 58.43 -17.80
C GLN A 965 5.60 59.41 -16.69
N PHE A 966 4.49 59.14 -16.01
CA PHE A 966 4.02 59.96 -14.90
C PHE A 966 4.95 59.86 -13.69
N SER A 967 5.38 58.64 -13.31
CA SER A 967 6.32 58.45 -12.21
C SER A 967 7.60 59.25 -12.44
N LYS A 968 8.21 59.14 -13.62
CA LYS A 968 9.42 59.89 -13.97
C LYS A 968 9.23 61.41 -13.88
N ALA A 969 8.08 61.93 -14.31
CA ALA A 969 7.80 63.36 -14.24
C ALA A 969 7.64 63.83 -12.79
N PHE A 970 6.83 63.11 -12.01
CA PHE A 970 6.58 63.38 -10.61
C PHE A 970 7.85 63.28 -9.75
N ASP A 971 8.61 62.19 -9.92
CA ASP A 971 9.84 61.92 -9.17
C ASP A 971 10.97 62.91 -9.52
N SER A 972 10.92 63.53 -10.70
CA SER A 972 11.85 64.61 -11.08
C SER A 972 11.52 65.98 -10.46
N GLY A 973 10.42 66.09 -9.70
CA GLY A 973 9.95 67.34 -9.10
C GLY A 973 9.33 68.33 -10.10
N MET A 974 9.04 67.90 -11.32
CA MET A 974 8.50 68.74 -12.39
C MET A 974 7.03 69.07 -12.13
N LEU A 975 6.65 70.35 -12.21
CA LEU A 975 5.24 70.73 -12.04
C LEU A 975 4.37 70.20 -13.21
N PRO A 976 3.07 69.92 -13.02
CA PRO A 976 2.19 69.39 -14.07
C PRO A 976 2.23 70.19 -15.39
N MET A 977 2.27 71.52 -15.30
CA MET A 977 2.34 72.39 -16.48
C MET A 977 3.69 72.31 -17.20
N GLU A 978 4.79 72.18 -16.46
CA GLU A 978 6.13 71.99 -17.03
C GLU A 978 6.22 70.65 -17.76
N PHE A 979 5.64 69.59 -17.19
CA PHE A 979 5.57 68.28 -17.82
C PHE A 979 4.79 68.31 -19.14
N VAL A 980 3.60 68.92 -19.15
CA VAL A 980 2.79 69.07 -20.37
C VAL A 980 3.56 69.84 -21.45
N ASN A 981 4.25 70.92 -21.07
CA ASN A 981 5.04 71.72 -22.01
C ASN A 981 6.27 70.97 -22.53
N LYS A 982 6.95 70.21 -21.67
CA LYS A 982 8.08 69.36 -22.04
C LYS A 982 7.67 68.30 -23.05
N MET A 983 6.58 67.58 -22.82
CA MET A 983 6.10 66.56 -23.77
C MET A 983 5.75 67.17 -25.12
N LYS A 984 5.09 68.35 -25.13
CA LYS A 984 4.84 69.11 -26.36
C LYS A 984 6.14 69.50 -27.08
N LYS A 985 7.13 70.00 -26.34
CA LYS A 985 8.44 70.39 -26.89
C LYS A 985 9.19 69.20 -27.49
N ASP A 986 9.12 68.06 -26.83
CA ASP A 986 9.77 66.81 -27.25
C ASP A 986 9.01 66.11 -28.40
N GLY A 987 7.88 66.65 -28.87
CA GLY A 987 7.05 66.05 -29.91
C GLY A 987 6.36 64.76 -29.46
N LYS A 988 6.15 64.57 -28.15
CA LYS A 988 5.57 63.36 -27.56
C LYS A 988 4.16 63.64 -27.02
N LEU A 989 3.25 62.70 -27.26
CA LEU A 989 1.97 62.68 -26.56
C LEU A 989 2.16 62.14 -25.14
N ILE A 990 1.26 62.55 -24.24
CA ILE A 990 1.24 62.05 -22.86
C ILE A 990 0.48 60.72 -22.87
N MET A 991 1.16 59.65 -22.46
CA MET A 991 0.57 58.31 -22.36
C MET A 991 -0.49 58.31 -21.25
N GLY A 992 -1.62 57.65 -21.51
CA GLY A 992 -2.74 57.66 -20.57
C GLY A 992 -3.65 58.89 -20.67
N ILE A 993 -3.34 59.88 -21.52
CA ILE A 993 -4.19 61.06 -21.75
C ILE A 993 -4.82 60.98 -23.15
N GLY A 994 -6.14 61.16 -23.21
CA GLY A 994 -6.92 61.22 -24.45
C GLY A 994 -7.89 60.05 -24.61
N HIS A 995 -9.07 60.39 -25.13
CA HIS A 995 -10.10 59.43 -25.49
C HIS A 995 -10.75 59.81 -26.84
N ARG A 996 -11.20 58.80 -27.61
CA ARG A 996 -11.86 58.99 -28.92
C ARG A 996 -13.22 59.68 -28.82
N VAL A 997 -14.08 59.22 -27.90
CA VAL A 997 -15.48 59.70 -27.72
C VAL A 997 -15.73 60.44 -26.40
N LYS A 998 -15.23 59.90 -25.28
CA LYS A 998 -15.41 60.46 -23.93
C LYS A 998 -14.66 61.79 -23.74
N SER A 999 -15.19 62.63 -22.87
CA SER A 999 -14.70 63.98 -22.57
C SER A 999 -14.97 64.36 -21.11
N ILE A 1000 -14.49 65.52 -20.66
CA ILE A 1000 -14.73 66.01 -19.30
C ILE A 1000 -16.23 66.10 -18.94
N ASN A 1001 -17.11 66.34 -19.93
CA ASN A 1001 -18.56 66.42 -19.73
C ASN A 1001 -19.29 65.08 -19.97
N ASN A 1002 -18.59 64.07 -20.49
CA ASN A 1002 -19.09 62.72 -20.75
C ASN A 1002 -18.00 61.73 -20.34
N PRO A 1003 -17.88 61.42 -19.03
CA PRO A 1003 -16.75 60.68 -18.49
C PRO A 1003 -16.72 59.21 -18.94
N ASP A 1004 -15.53 58.61 -18.91
CA ASP A 1004 -15.39 57.15 -18.99
C ASP A 1004 -15.78 56.54 -17.64
N MET A 1005 -16.83 55.71 -17.64
CA MET A 1005 -17.36 55.11 -16.41
C MET A 1005 -16.37 54.17 -15.72
N ARG A 1006 -15.46 53.52 -16.48
CA ARG A 1006 -14.43 52.67 -15.88
C ARG A 1006 -13.45 53.49 -15.03
N VAL A 1007 -13.09 54.67 -15.53
CA VAL A 1007 -12.24 55.62 -14.80
C VAL A 1007 -12.96 56.13 -13.56
N GLN A 1008 -14.25 56.48 -13.65
CA GLN A 1008 -15.02 56.95 -12.48
C GLN A 1008 -15.11 55.87 -11.38
N ILE A 1009 -15.48 54.63 -11.73
CA ILE A 1009 -15.61 53.52 -10.78
C ILE A 1009 -14.28 53.27 -10.04
N LEU A 1010 -13.16 53.23 -10.76
CA LEU A 1010 -11.85 53.03 -10.15
C LEU A 1010 -11.40 54.25 -9.34
N LYS A 1011 -11.67 55.47 -9.83
CA LYS A 1011 -11.33 56.72 -9.16
C LYS A 1011 -12.03 56.86 -7.81
N ASP A 1012 -13.33 56.57 -7.78
CA ASP A 1012 -14.12 56.64 -6.55
C ASP A 1012 -13.59 55.63 -5.52
N PHE A 1013 -13.29 54.40 -5.96
CA PHE A 1013 -12.71 53.38 -5.09
C PHE A 1013 -11.35 53.80 -4.53
N VAL A 1014 -10.43 54.26 -5.40
CA VAL A 1014 -9.07 54.67 -5.00
C VAL A 1014 -9.13 55.85 -4.02
N LYS A 1015 -9.93 56.88 -4.32
CA LYS A 1015 -10.08 58.05 -3.44
C LYS A 1015 -10.71 57.74 -2.09
N GLN A 1016 -11.57 56.73 -2.03
CA GLN A 1016 -12.19 56.30 -0.78
C GLN A 1016 -11.27 55.45 0.11
N HIS A 1017 -10.40 54.62 -0.48
CA HIS A 1017 -9.70 53.57 0.28
C HIS A 1017 -8.18 53.72 0.35
N PHE A 1018 -7.55 54.42 -0.59
CA PHE A 1018 -6.08 54.53 -0.58
C PHE A 1018 -5.61 55.52 0.47
N PRO A 1019 -4.54 55.22 1.21
CA PRO A 1019 -4.01 56.12 2.24
C PRO A 1019 -3.39 57.38 1.63
N SER A 1020 -2.84 57.29 0.41
CA SER A 1020 -2.25 58.40 -0.32
C SER A 1020 -2.31 58.12 -1.83
N THR A 1021 -2.51 59.18 -2.62
CA THR A 1021 -2.72 59.09 -4.08
C THR A 1021 -1.93 60.17 -4.82
N GLN A 1022 -0.69 60.44 -4.37
CA GLN A 1022 0.09 61.60 -4.83
C GLN A 1022 0.32 61.59 -6.35
N LEU A 1023 0.57 60.43 -6.94
CA LEU A 1023 0.79 60.35 -8.39
C LEU A 1023 -0.52 60.49 -9.17
N LEU A 1024 -1.61 59.92 -8.67
CA LEU A 1024 -2.94 60.15 -9.24
C LEU A 1024 -3.34 61.63 -9.15
N ASP A 1025 -3.07 62.31 -8.04
CA ASP A 1025 -3.33 63.75 -7.89
C ASP A 1025 -2.55 64.58 -8.91
N TYR A 1026 -1.26 64.26 -9.09
CA TYR A 1026 -0.43 64.84 -10.13
C TYR A 1026 -1.01 64.60 -11.54
N ALA A 1027 -1.45 63.38 -11.83
CA ALA A 1027 -2.04 63.03 -13.12
C ALA A 1027 -3.39 63.73 -13.38
N LEU A 1028 -4.21 63.93 -12.35
CA LEU A 1028 -5.46 64.69 -12.43
C LEU A 1028 -5.21 66.19 -12.65
N ASP A 1029 -4.13 66.75 -12.10
CA ASP A 1029 -3.74 68.13 -12.41
C ASP A 1029 -3.22 68.28 -13.85
N VAL A 1030 -2.49 67.28 -14.36
CA VAL A 1030 -2.14 67.19 -15.78
C VAL A 1030 -3.41 67.12 -16.65
N GLU A 1031 -4.41 66.32 -16.25
CA GLU A 1031 -5.71 66.22 -16.92
C GLU A 1031 -6.43 67.59 -16.99
N LYS A 1032 -6.47 68.36 -15.89
CA LYS A 1032 -7.07 69.71 -15.89
C LYS A 1032 -6.43 70.61 -16.95
N ILE A 1033 -5.11 70.54 -17.08
CA ILE A 1033 -4.36 71.32 -18.07
C ILE A 1033 -4.66 70.83 -19.49
N THR A 1034 -4.70 69.52 -19.73
CA THR A 1034 -4.94 68.99 -21.09
C THR A 1034 -6.38 69.14 -21.54
N THR A 1035 -7.35 68.96 -20.65
CA THR A 1035 -8.79 69.16 -20.94
C THR A 1035 -9.13 70.61 -21.23
N SER A 1036 -8.42 71.57 -20.63
CA SER A 1036 -8.52 72.99 -21.00
C SER A 1036 -8.11 73.28 -22.45
N LYS A 1037 -7.26 72.42 -23.05
CA LYS A 1037 -6.85 72.52 -24.46
C LYS A 1037 -7.86 71.84 -25.39
N LYS A 1038 -8.29 70.63 -25.04
CA LYS A 1038 -9.36 69.91 -25.75
C LYS A 1038 -10.15 69.05 -24.75
N PRO A 1039 -11.50 69.14 -24.74
CA PRO A 1039 -12.33 68.44 -23.76
C PRO A 1039 -12.17 66.91 -23.70
N ASN A 1040 -11.70 66.27 -24.79
CA ASN A 1040 -11.50 64.83 -24.88
C ASN A 1040 -10.10 64.36 -24.45
N LEU A 1041 -9.21 65.27 -24.03
CA LEU A 1041 -7.90 64.94 -23.46
C LEU A 1041 -7.99 64.63 -21.96
N ILE A 1042 -8.89 63.73 -21.61
CA ILE A 1042 -9.11 63.20 -20.25
C ILE A 1042 -8.10 62.10 -19.90
N LEU A 1043 -7.92 61.81 -18.61
CA LEU A 1043 -7.20 60.63 -18.15
C LEU A 1043 -7.99 59.37 -18.51
N ASN A 1044 -7.44 58.52 -19.37
CA ASN A 1044 -8.10 57.29 -19.81
C ASN A 1044 -7.88 56.16 -18.79
N VAL A 1045 -8.55 55.02 -18.99
CA VAL A 1045 -8.49 53.88 -18.05
C VAL A 1045 -7.08 53.30 -17.91
N ASP A 1046 -6.30 53.27 -19.00
CA ASP A 1046 -4.93 52.78 -18.99
C ASP A 1046 -4.02 53.69 -18.14
N GLY A 1047 -4.14 55.01 -18.34
CA GLY A 1047 -3.44 56.03 -17.57
C GLY A 1047 -3.84 56.03 -16.10
N PHE A 1048 -5.14 55.90 -15.83
CA PHE A 1048 -5.67 55.82 -14.47
C PHE A 1048 -5.13 54.59 -13.72
N ILE A 1049 -5.27 53.39 -14.30
CA ILE A 1049 -4.74 52.16 -13.69
C ILE A 1049 -3.24 52.29 -13.49
N GLY A 1050 -2.51 52.81 -14.48
CA GLY A 1050 -1.07 53.00 -14.40
C GLY A 1050 -0.63 53.81 -13.17
N VAL A 1051 -1.17 55.01 -12.99
CA VAL A 1051 -0.77 55.87 -11.85
C VAL A 1051 -1.32 55.38 -10.52
N ALA A 1052 -2.54 54.84 -10.49
CA ALA A 1052 -3.13 54.30 -9.27
C ALA A 1052 -2.44 53.02 -8.80
N PHE A 1053 -1.94 52.16 -9.71
CA PHE A 1053 -1.19 50.98 -9.33
C PHE A 1053 0.19 51.34 -8.76
N VAL A 1054 0.82 52.39 -9.29
CA VAL A 1054 2.06 52.94 -8.71
C VAL A 1054 1.80 53.51 -7.32
N ASP A 1055 0.72 54.27 -7.12
CA ASP A 1055 0.32 54.75 -5.79
C ASP A 1055 0.06 53.57 -4.83
N LEU A 1056 -0.59 52.49 -5.29
CA LEU A 1056 -0.80 51.28 -4.48
C LEU A 1056 0.52 50.69 -4.03
N LEU A 1057 1.46 50.46 -4.94
CA LEU A 1057 2.77 49.87 -4.60
C LEU A 1057 3.55 50.77 -3.63
N ARG A 1058 3.55 52.08 -3.86
CA ARG A 1058 4.32 53.04 -3.05
C ARG A 1058 3.72 53.31 -1.67
N THR A 1059 2.41 53.16 -1.50
CA THR A 1059 1.70 53.67 -0.31
C THR A 1059 0.95 52.62 0.48
N CYS A 1060 0.83 51.38 -0.02
CA CYS A 1060 0.10 50.34 0.70
C CYS A 1060 0.80 49.79 1.95
N GLY A 1061 2.05 50.20 2.19
CA GLY A 1061 2.87 49.77 3.33
C GLY A 1061 3.50 48.38 3.17
N GLY A 1062 3.27 47.71 2.03
CA GLY A 1062 3.82 46.38 1.72
C GLY A 1062 5.17 46.38 1.00
N PHE A 1063 5.63 47.55 0.54
CA PHE A 1063 6.82 47.70 -0.30
C PHE A 1063 7.66 48.89 0.15
N THR A 1064 8.97 48.74 0.06
CA THR A 1064 9.91 49.85 0.00
C THR A 1064 9.78 50.57 -1.34
N ARG A 1065 10.36 51.76 -1.42
CA ARG A 1065 10.31 52.54 -2.66
C ARG A 1065 11.02 51.82 -3.81
N ASP A 1066 12.18 51.23 -3.53
CA ASP A 1066 12.98 50.51 -4.52
C ASP A 1066 12.24 49.27 -5.05
N GLU A 1067 11.62 48.48 -4.17
CA GLU A 1067 10.79 47.33 -4.59
C GLU A 1067 9.59 47.77 -5.45
N ALA A 1068 8.90 48.86 -5.06
CA ALA A 1068 7.77 49.38 -5.81
C ALA A 1068 8.17 49.82 -7.23
N ASP A 1069 9.31 50.51 -7.34
CA ASP A 1069 9.83 50.98 -8.63
C ASP A 1069 10.34 49.80 -9.49
N GLU A 1070 10.98 48.79 -8.88
CA GLU A 1070 11.40 47.57 -9.56
C GLU A 1070 10.21 46.82 -10.17
N PHE A 1071 9.11 46.62 -9.43
CA PHE A 1071 7.92 45.92 -9.96
C PHE A 1071 7.29 46.65 -11.15
N VAL A 1072 7.35 47.98 -11.18
CA VAL A 1072 6.92 48.79 -12.33
C VAL A 1072 7.91 48.63 -13.48
N GLU A 1073 9.22 48.63 -13.20
CA GLU A 1073 10.25 48.49 -14.22
C GLU A 1073 10.18 47.15 -14.96
N ILE A 1074 10.10 46.04 -14.21
CA ILE A 1074 10.01 44.67 -14.76
C ILE A 1074 8.65 44.36 -15.42
N GLY A 1075 7.68 45.27 -15.31
CA GLY A 1075 6.44 45.24 -16.08
C GLY A 1075 5.27 44.50 -15.43
N ALA A 1076 5.13 44.56 -14.10
CA ALA A 1076 3.98 43.96 -13.41
C ALA A 1076 2.62 44.46 -13.96
N LEU A 1077 2.56 45.72 -14.40
CA LEU A 1077 1.36 46.31 -15.01
C LEU A 1077 1.00 45.70 -16.37
N ASN A 1078 2.00 45.27 -17.16
CA ASN A 1078 1.74 44.48 -18.37
C ASN A 1078 1.10 43.15 -18.00
N GLY A 1079 1.56 42.53 -16.90
CA GLY A 1079 0.95 41.32 -16.32
C GLY A 1079 -0.54 41.51 -16.01
N ILE A 1080 -0.92 42.62 -15.39
CA ILE A 1080 -2.33 42.94 -15.10
C ILE A 1080 -3.17 42.98 -16.38
N PHE A 1081 -2.69 43.68 -17.42
CA PHE A 1081 -3.42 43.75 -18.68
C PHE A 1081 -3.52 42.38 -19.37
N VAL A 1082 -2.42 41.62 -19.43
CA VAL A 1082 -2.39 40.28 -20.02
C VAL A 1082 -3.34 39.33 -19.30
N LEU A 1083 -3.29 39.29 -17.97
CA LEU A 1083 -4.14 38.42 -17.16
C LEU A 1083 -5.62 38.80 -17.29
N GLY A 1084 -5.94 40.10 -17.19
CA GLY A 1084 -7.29 40.60 -17.40
C GLY A 1084 -7.80 40.24 -18.79
N ARG A 1085 -7.08 40.64 -19.84
CA ARG A 1085 -7.47 40.47 -21.24
C ARG A 1085 -7.59 39.02 -21.69
N SER A 1086 -6.85 38.11 -21.04
CA SER A 1086 -6.98 36.67 -21.29
C SER A 1086 -8.42 36.18 -21.08
N MET A 1087 -9.16 36.74 -20.12
CA MET A 1087 -10.56 36.39 -19.89
C MET A 1087 -11.44 36.67 -21.12
N GLY A 1088 -11.31 37.86 -21.72
CA GLY A 1088 -12.05 38.24 -22.93
C GLY A 1088 -11.67 37.39 -24.14
N PHE A 1089 -10.38 37.09 -24.31
CA PHE A 1089 -9.92 36.26 -25.43
C PHE A 1089 -10.42 34.82 -25.32
N ILE A 1090 -10.40 34.23 -24.12
CA ILE A 1090 -11.04 32.93 -23.89
C ILE A 1090 -12.54 33.00 -24.21
N GLY A 1091 -13.21 34.07 -23.77
CA GLY A 1091 -14.61 34.35 -24.11
C GLY A 1091 -14.86 34.34 -25.62
N HIS A 1092 -14.03 35.04 -26.39
CA HIS A 1092 -14.11 35.05 -27.86
C HIS A 1092 -13.84 33.68 -28.49
N TYR A 1093 -12.83 32.93 -28.03
CA TYR A 1093 -12.60 31.56 -28.51
C TYR A 1093 -13.86 30.68 -28.32
N LEU A 1094 -14.41 30.68 -27.10
CA LEU A 1094 -15.59 29.89 -26.76
C LEU A 1094 -16.81 30.35 -27.58
N ASP A 1095 -16.97 31.66 -27.76
CA ASP A 1095 -18.04 32.22 -28.57
C ASP A 1095 -17.95 31.79 -30.04
N GLN A 1096 -16.77 31.85 -30.66
CA GLN A 1096 -16.60 31.42 -32.05
C GLN A 1096 -16.84 29.90 -32.23
N LYS A 1097 -16.39 29.07 -31.28
CA LYS A 1097 -16.70 27.63 -31.28
C LYS A 1097 -18.20 27.38 -31.14
N ARG A 1098 -18.87 28.10 -30.23
CA ARG A 1098 -20.32 28.02 -30.02
C ARG A 1098 -21.11 28.46 -31.26
N LEU A 1099 -20.68 29.53 -31.92
CA LEU A 1099 -21.27 30.06 -33.15
C LEU A 1099 -20.93 29.22 -34.39
N ARG A 1100 -20.12 28.17 -34.26
CA ARG A 1100 -19.68 27.28 -35.35
C ARG A 1100 -19.15 28.04 -36.57
N GLN A 1101 -18.41 29.13 -36.32
CA GLN A 1101 -17.88 29.98 -37.37
C GLN A 1101 -16.81 29.25 -38.19
N GLY A 1102 -16.97 29.24 -39.52
CA GLY A 1102 -16.02 28.61 -40.45
C GLY A 1102 -14.73 29.42 -40.64
N LEU A 1103 -13.78 28.85 -41.38
CA LEU A 1103 -12.47 29.46 -41.66
C LEU A 1103 -12.61 30.90 -42.16
N TYR A 1104 -11.81 31.81 -41.60
CA TYR A 1104 -11.72 33.19 -42.06
C TYR A 1104 -10.66 33.31 -43.16
N ARG A 1105 -11.02 33.96 -44.27
CA ARG A 1105 -10.09 34.41 -45.31
C ARG A 1105 -10.33 35.89 -45.54
N HIS A 1106 -9.26 36.68 -45.48
CA HIS A 1106 -9.37 38.12 -45.64
C HIS A 1106 -9.80 38.47 -47.08
N PRO A 1107 -10.77 39.38 -47.27
CA PRO A 1107 -11.19 39.84 -48.59
C PRO A 1107 -10.04 40.47 -49.38
N TRP A 1108 -10.07 40.32 -50.71
CA TRP A 1108 -9.00 40.84 -51.58
C TRP A 1108 -9.09 42.34 -51.84
N ASP A 1109 -10.29 42.91 -51.77
CA ASP A 1109 -10.56 44.35 -51.90
C ASP A 1109 -9.99 45.18 -50.74
N ASP A 1110 -9.74 44.56 -49.58
CA ASP A 1110 -9.10 45.18 -48.40
C ASP A 1110 -7.56 45.04 -48.42
N ILE A 1111 -6.97 44.48 -49.50
CA ILE A 1111 -5.52 44.29 -49.64
C ILE A 1111 -5.01 45.04 -50.87
N SER A 1112 -4.08 45.99 -50.65
CA SER A 1112 -3.36 46.65 -51.75
C SER A 1112 -2.17 45.80 -52.22
N TYR A 1113 -2.35 45.10 -53.35
CA TYR A 1113 -1.31 44.30 -53.98
C TYR A 1113 -0.36 45.16 -54.82
N VAL A 1114 0.62 45.80 -54.18
CA VAL A 1114 1.69 46.55 -54.85
C VAL A 1114 2.85 45.60 -55.15
N LEU A 1115 2.61 44.67 -56.07
CA LEU A 1115 3.62 43.68 -56.50
C LEU A 1115 4.66 44.36 -57.42
N PRO A 1116 5.95 44.04 -57.29
CA PRO A 1116 6.95 44.51 -58.25
C PRO A 1116 6.63 43.96 -59.65
N GLU A 1117 6.81 44.77 -60.69
CA GLU A 1117 6.75 44.29 -62.07
C GLU A 1117 7.84 43.23 -62.31
N HIS A 1118 7.55 42.24 -63.14
CA HIS A 1118 8.35 41.04 -63.40
C HIS A 1118 9.86 41.33 -63.38
N MET A 1119 10.58 40.81 -62.37
CA MET A 1119 12.05 40.77 -62.42
C MET A 1119 12.46 39.82 -63.56
N SER A 1120 12.76 40.38 -64.74
CA SER A 1120 13.49 39.65 -65.79
C SER A 1120 14.90 39.35 -65.27
N MET A 1121 15.28 38.06 -65.25
CA MET A 1121 16.70 37.68 -65.15
C MET A 1121 17.47 38.19 -66.37
#